data_AF-A0A5B2UNP2-F1
#
_entry.id   AF-A0A5B2UNP2-F1
#
_cell.length_a   1.000
_cell.length_b   1.000
_cell.length_c   1.000
_cell.angle_alpha   90.00
_cell.angle_beta   90.00
_cell.angle_gamma   90.00
#
_symmetry.space_group_name_H-M   'P 1'
#
loop_
_entity.id
_entity.type
_entity.pdbx_description
1 polymer ?
#
loop_
_entity_poly.entity_id
_entity_poly.type
_entity_poly.pdbx_seq_one_letter_code
_entity_poly.pdbx_strand_id
1 'polypeptide(L)'
;MSDAVLEALTKFFDSSNEPVLFTGAGVSVKAGLPTWRTLIEILASGIRPRDSGTADIMVSRIEKGALTTAVDYFMLSDGMNTGDKYRLISDTLSKYDHSAILNVAKLPFKGCLTTNFDESILQAIGHSREKFPRDYKYGDSSFKQAQWEKNLFVARIHGAVENPEAIILSDKQFENLLKDEAYLELLRTCFSHRNVLFLGFSFYDPAIRHIFNELEKKFGSSTPGRHLAILPDNIESEFIQKAHNLNIDVVRYSSAEHHKELWDALEKFNNKPIAVVNIPKNPSPFSFTKQFLAACYARSHAGSQRALREAVAEGVISAFLQECIPKSIEKSALYEKMRVSLGVKSDDVSYLVDTAVASLADSRLCSYQPDGSIIWTDSSEGDAPLKDALARLVESTVGRAFVSEKWEIPGNVRNVIERFFDGIINNRGWDLGVAFSAGRVPEAISVESLMNECAHDIFAYDKERLLRVCQDLFNHPTVEEAEILSELGRVSFAIELAFKSPSSVLLNKAILPREIYFDASVILPIIAEGHPYTQLYKDAILRLKQASDSAAVTLKLYVQDVYLNEIMSHKTKAEAYYREAGEDFYKIAINDVIYSGSTNTNVFVAGYANWVTNNGVDINFSEYLEKFAPFNTQAKLKTWLIKQGFEVASATKGQVYADLYSIMEKYYAQSLVYGKAPLLIEHDAIQVATLVTEVLKGEKCLFVTADRQLRQILKDTKYETATEFMISHVGLIQFIEIMLGGVRQGVGMAKLLWSSKVSDRAHAVRSYFTSKALDKYDAGMLMSMPEVVEGFSEHAISELKRNDEDLDSEDPTKRVRAFKALGMLETQYFDKMKTAMSKERQSAAVTS
;
A
#
# COMPACT_ATOMS: atom_id res chain seq x y z
N MET A 1 4.38 -41.25 25.88
CA MET A 1 3.61 -40.26 25.11
C MET A 1 4.29 -38.89 25.07
N SER A 2 5.07 -38.48 26.10
CA SER A 2 5.89 -37.25 26.03
C SER A 2 6.82 -37.19 24.81
N ASP A 3 7.22 -38.34 24.29
CA ASP A 3 8.07 -38.46 23.11
C ASP A 3 7.37 -38.01 21.82
N ALA A 4 6.04 -38.10 21.73
CA ALA A 4 5.29 -37.66 20.55
C ALA A 4 5.28 -36.14 20.41
N VAL A 5 5.10 -35.41 21.52
CA VAL A 5 5.20 -33.94 21.55
C VAL A 5 6.64 -33.52 21.21
N LEU A 6 7.63 -34.19 21.80
CA LEU A 6 9.05 -33.93 21.54
C LEU A 6 9.42 -34.17 20.07
N GLU A 7 8.98 -35.28 19.48
CA GLU A 7 9.22 -35.63 18.08
C GLU A 7 8.56 -34.62 17.14
N ALA A 8 7.33 -34.21 17.44
CA ALA A 8 6.60 -33.21 16.66
C ALA A 8 7.27 -31.83 16.71
N LEU A 9 7.70 -31.38 17.89
CA LEU A 9 8.46 -30.13 18.04
C LEU A 9 9.77 -30.18 17.24
N THR A 10 10.51 -31.29 17.34
CA THR A 10 11.77 -31.50 16.59
C THR A 10 11.50 -31.41 15.09
N LYS A 11 10.54 -32.17 14.58
CA LYS A 11 10.16 -32.17 13.16
C LYS A 11 9.70 -30.79 12.68
N PHE A 12 8.93 -30.06 13.49
CA PHE A 12 8.44 -28.74 13.15
C PHE A 12 9.60 -27.75 13.01
N PHE A 13 10.48 -27.65 14.01
CA PHE A 13 11.58 -26.70 13.96
C PHE A 13 12.67 -27.07 12.94
N ASP A 14 12.91 -28.36 12.69
CA ASP A 14 13.88 -28.81 11.66
C ASP A 14 13.41 -28.50 10.23
N SER A 15 12.10 -28.45 9.99
CA SER A 15 11.52 -28.20 8.67
C SER A 15 11.04 -26.75 8.44
N SER A 16 11.14 -25.88 9.45
CA SER A 16 10.64 -24.50 9.40
C SER A 16 11.77 -23.49 9.16
N ASN A 17 11.57 -22.57 8.21
CA ASN A 17 12.55 -21.50 7.93
C ASN A 17 12.33 -20.25 8.81
N GLU A 18 11.07 -19.92 9.08
CA GLU A 18 10.66 -18.78 9.93
C GLU A 18 9.53 -19.17 10.90
N PRO A 19 9.83 -20.01 11.90
CA PRO A 19 8.83 -20.46 12.85
C PRO A 19 8.28 -19.30 13.67
N VAL A 20 6.96 -19.21 13.71
CA VAL A 20 6.18 -18.28 14.54
C VAL A 20 5.47 -19.06 15.63
N LEU A 21 5.57 -18.56 16.85
CA LEU A 21 4.79 -19.04 17.97
C LEU A 21 3.44 -18.31 18.02
N PHE A 22 2.35 -19.04 18.20
CA PHE A 22 1.04 -18.48 18.50
C PHE A 22 0.63 -18.89 19.90
N THR A 23 0.55 -17.94 20.83
CA THR A 23 0.19 -18.22 22.23
C THR A 23 -1.18 -17.67 22.58
N GLY A 24 -2.00 -18.51 23.21
CA GLY A 24 -3.25 -18.09 23.84
C GLY A 24 -3.15 -18.01 25.37
N ALA A 25 -4.30 -17.82 26.02
CA ALA A 25 -4.38 -17.65 27.47
C ALA A 25 -3.81 -18.84 28.25
N GLY A 26 -3.78 -20.05 27.67
CA GLY A 26 -3.23 -21.24 28.35
C GLY A 26 -1.75 -21.12 28.73
N VAL A 27 -0.96 -20.34 27.98
CA VAL A 27 0.45 -20.07 28.33
C VAL A 27 0.52 -19.08 29.50
N SER A 28 -0.25 -17.97 29.43
CA SER A 28 -0.29 -16.95 30.49
C SER A 28 -0.86 -17.49 31.82
N VAL A 29 -1.73 -18.50 31.80
CA VAL A 29 -2.21 -19.19 33.02
C VAL A 29 -1.08 -19.79 33.84
N LYS A 30 -0.04 -20.33 33.18
CA LYS A 30 1.14 -20.84 33.87
C LYS A 30 1.92 -19.73 34.57
N ALA A 31 1.90 -18.52 34.02
CA ALA A 31 2.44 -17.30 34.63
C ALA A 31 1.53 -16.69 35.71
N GLY A 32 0.41 -17.33 36.07
CA GLY A 32 -0.50 -16.88 37.13
C GLY A 32 -1.63 -15.95 36.67
N LEU A 33 -1.81 -15.78 35.34
CA LEU A 33 -2.88 -14.94 34.79
C LEU A 33 -4.20 -15.71 34.62
N PRO A 34 -5.35 -15.02 34.60
CA PRO A 34 -6.65 -15.68 34.46
C PRO A 34 -6.88 -16.20 33.04
N THR A 35 -7.71 -17.24 32.92
CA THR A 35 -8.33 -17.59 31.63
C THR A 35 -9.32 -16.50 31.21
N TRP A 36 -9.74 -16.48 29.94
CA TRP A 36 -10.73 -15.51 29.47
C TRP A 36 -12.05 -15.56 30.27
N ARG A 37 -12.54 -16.77 30.59
CA ARG A 37 -13.71 -16.96 31.45
C ARG A 37 -13.49 -16.36 32.84
N THR A 38 -12.35 -16.69 33.47
CA THR A 38 -12.00 -16.21 34.82
C THR A 38 -11.84 -14.69 34.86
N LEU A 39 -11.27 -14.08 33.81
CA LEU A 39 -11.17 -12.62 33.70
C LEU A 39 -12.55 -11.98 33.75
N ILE A 40 -13.50 -12.47 32.96
CA ILE A 40 -14.86 -11.91 32.92
C ILE A 40 -15.61 -12.14 34.25
N GLU A 41 -15.38 -13.26 34.93
CA GLU A 41 -15.91 -13.51 36.29
C GLU A 41 -15.37 -12.49 37.31
N ILE A 42 -14.09 -12.13 37.21
CA ILE A 42 -13.48 -11.07 38.04
C ILE A 42 -14.10 -9.71 37.70
N LEU A 43 -14.32 -9.40 36.41
CA LEU A 43 -14.99 -8.15 36.00
C LEU A 43 -16.44 -8.06 36.51
N ALA A 44 -17.20 -9.16 36.41
CA ALA A 44 -18.56 -9.24 36.95
C ALA A 44 -18.57 -9.02 38.47
N SER A 45 -17.60 -9.61 39.17
CA SER A 45 -17.45 -9.42 40.63
C SER A 45 -17.04 -7.99 40.98
N GLY A 46 -16.19 -7.35 40.16
CA GLY A 46 -15.73 -5.98 40.38
C GLY A 46 -16.78 -4.91 40.10
N ILE A 47 -17.73 -5.16 39.19
CA ILE A 47 -18.84 -4.24 38.93
C ILE A 47 -20.02 -4.44 39.89
N ARG A 48 -20.20 -5.64 40.44
CA ARG A 48 -21.32 -6.00 41.33
C ARG A 48 -21.62 -5.00 42.46
N PRO A 49 -20.63 -4.39 43.17
CA PRO A 49 -20.92 -3.40 44.21
C PRO A 49 -21.54 -2.10 43.69
N ARG A 50 -21.35 -1.78 42.40
CA ARG A 50 -21.83 -0.55 41.76
C ARG A 50 -23.05 -0.79 40.87
N ASP A 51 -23.13 -1.95 40.23
CA ASP A 51 -24.24 -2.35 39.36
C ASP A 51 -24.43 -3.87 39.43
N SER A 52 -25.24 -4.30 40.40
CA SER A 52 -25.56 -5.71 40.62
C SER A 52 -26.39 -6.31 39.48
N GLY A 53 -27.25 -5.50 38.84
CA GLY A 53 -28.10 -5.95 37.73
C GLY A 53 -27.26 -6.36 36.52
N THR A 54 -26.29 -5.53 36.14
CA THR A 54 -25.34 -5.89 35.07
C THR A 54 -24.50 -7.10 35.46
N ALA A 55 -23.99 -7.17 36.69
CA ALA A 55 -23.19 -8.31 37.14
C ALA A 55 -23.95 -9.64 37.03
N ASP A 56 -25.24 -9.68 37.39
CA ASP A 56 -26.06 -10.89 37.30
C ASP A 56 -26.30 -11.31 35.84
N ILE A 57 -26.49 -10.34 34.93
CA ILE A 57 -26.58 -10.60 33.49
C ILE A 57 -25.26 -11.18 32.98
N MET A 58 -24.12 -10.59 33.37
CA MET A 58 -22.79 -11.08 32.98
C MET A 58 -22.60 -12.55 33.41
N VAL A 59 -22.90 -12.88 34.67
CA VAL A 59 -22.81 -14.26 35.17
C VAL A 59 -23.69 -15.21 34.35
N SER A 60 -24.94 -14.84 34.05
CA SER A 60 -25.83 -15.66 33.22
C SER A 60 -25.28 -15.89 31.80
N ARG A 61 -24.60 -14.89 31.22
CA ARG A 61 -23.97 -15.01 29.89
C ARG A 61 -22.72 -15.90 29.94
N ILE A 62 -21.92 -15.80 30.99
CA ILE A 62 -20.73 -16.65 31.23
C ILE A 62 -21.14 -18.13 31.35
N GLU A 63 -22.22 -18.43 32.08
CA GLU A 63 -22.77 -19.79 32.21
C GLU A 63 -23.20 -20.37 30.86
N LYS A 64 -23.73 -19.54 29.96
CA LYS A 64 -24.12 -19.91 28.59
C LYS A 64 -22.95 -19.93 27.60
N GLY A 65 -21.73 -19.60 28.04
CA GLY A 65 -20.55 -19.50 27.17
C GLY A 65 -20.49 -18.25 26.27
N ALA A 66 -21.41 -17.30 26.45
CA ALA A 66 -21.47 -16.03 25.70
C ALA A 66 -20.56 -14.97 26.34
N LEU A 67 -19.25 -15.22 26.31
CA LEU A 67 -18.23 -14.42 27.00
C LEU A 67 -18.13 -12.98 26.48
N THR A 68 -18.09 -12.79 25.17
CA THR A 68 -18.02 -11.46 24.53
C THR A 68 -19.22 -10.58 24.85
N THR A 69 -20.42 -11.15 24.76
CA THR A 69 -21.66 -10.47 25.11
C THR A 69 -21.70 -10.06 26.59
N ALA A 70 -21.12 -10.87 27.49
CA ALA A 70 -20.99 -10.48 28.90
C ALA A 70 -20.12 -9.22 29.06
N VAL A 71 -19.06 -9.11 28.26
CA VAL A 71 -18.21 -7.90 28.24
C VAL A 71 -18.95 -6.71 27.66
N ASP A 72 -19.82 -6.86 26.65
CA ASP A 72 -20.63 -5.75 26.15
C ASP A 72 -21.51 -5.15 27.25
N TYR A 73 -22.15 -5.98 28.08
CA TYR A 73 -22.90 -5.50 29.24
C TYR A 73 -22.02 -4.75 30.25
N PHE A 74 -20.81 -5.27 30.53
CA PHE A 74 -19.83 -4.58 31.37
C PHE A 74 -19.46 -3.19 30.81
N MET A 75 -19.19 -3.11 29.51
CA MET A 75 -18.80 -1.86 28.85
C MET A 75 -19.95 -0.85 28.77
N LEU A 76 -21.21 -1.31 28.64
CA LEU A 76 -22.41 -0.47 28.58
C LEU A 76 -22.91 0.01 29.94
N SER A 77 -22.52 -0.61 31.05
CA SER A 77 -23.01 -0.20 32.38
C SER A 77 -22.60 1.22 32.74
N ASP A 78 -23.57 2.07 33.08
CA ASP A 78 -23.33 3.43 33.60
C ASP A 78 -22.93 3.44 35.09
N GLY A 79 -22.96 2.27 35.76
CA GLY A 79 -22.62 2.14 37.17
C GLY A 79 -21.13 2.25 37.49
N MET A 80 -20.27 2.16 36.47
CA MET A 80 -18.82 2.39 36.60
C MET A 80 -18.36 3.28 35.46
N ASN A 81 -17.56 4.30 35.73
CA ASN A 81 -16.99 5.12 34.66
C ASN A 81 -15.98 4.30 33.83
N THR A 82 -15.75 4.70 32.59
CA THR A 82 -14.90 3.95 31.65
C THR A 82 -13.46 3.82 32.15
N GLY A 83 -12.90 4.84 32.80
CA GLY A 83 -11.54 4.81 33.35
C GLY A 83 -11.35 3.76 34.47
N ASP A 84 -12.33 3.62 35.36
CA ASP A 84 -12.31 2.62 36.44
C ASP A 84 -12.51 1.19 35.90
N LYS A 85 -13.29 1.02 34.82
CA LYS A 85 -13.41 -0.26 34.12
C LYS A 85 -12.06 -0.69 33.54
N TYR A 86 -11.37 0.22 32.85
CA TYR A 86 -10.04 -0.03 32.30
C TYR A 86 -8.99 -0.27 33.38
N ARG A 87 -9.05 0.46 34.50
CA ARG A 87 -8.19 0.20 35.66
C ARG A 87 -8.41 -1.20 36.22
N LEU A 88 -9.65 -1.65 36.35
CA LEU A 88 -9.96 -3.01 36.83
C LEU A 88 -9.36 -4.09 35.92
N ILE A 89 -9.46 -3.92 34.60
CA ILE A 89 -8.84 -4.81 33.61
C ILE A 89 -7.32 -4.81 33.79
N SER A 90 -6.71 -3.62 33.85
CA SER A 90 -5.26 -3.46 33.99
C SER A 90 -4.72 -4.08 35.27
N ASP A 91 -5.34 -3.80 36.42
CA ASP A 91 -4.92 -4.31 37.72
C ASP A 91 -4.97 -5.85 37.76
N THR A 92 -5.99 -6.45 37.13
CA THR A 92 -6.16 -7.90 37.06
C THR A 92 -5.07 -8.57 36.22
N LEU A 93 -4.57 -7.90 35.19
CA LEU A 93 -3.59 -8.44 34.23
C LEU A 93 -2.14 -8.04 34.55
N SER A 94 -1.94 -7.15 35.51
CA SER A 94 -0.62 -6.63 35.89
C SER A 94 0.23 -7.60 36.73
N LYS A 95 -0.39 -8.60 37.37
CA LYS A 95 0.29 -9.52 38.31
C LYS A 95 0.53 -10.87 37.65
N TYR A 96 1.81 -11.16 37.37
CA TYR A 96 2.23 -12.43 36.78
C TYR A 96 3.68 -12.76 37.12
N ASP A 97 4.05 -14.03 36.95
CA ASP A 97 5.40 -14.56 37.07
C ASP A 97 5.89 -15.09 35.71
N HIS A 98 6.69 -14.28 35.00
CA HIS A 98 7.23 -14.65 33.70
C HIS A 98 8.23 -15.82 33.78
N SER A 99 8.81 -16.12 34.96
CA SER A 99 9.78 -17.21 35.12
C SER A 99 9.14 -18.60 34.90
N ALA A 100 7.83 -18.70 35.10
CA ALA A 100 7.07 -19.93 34.92
C ALA A 100 6.96 -20.38 33.46
N ILE A 101 7.23 -19.50 32.49
CA ILE A 101 7.11 -19.76 31.05
C ILE A 101 8.44 -19.68 30.28
N LEU A 102 9.58 -19.69 30.98
CA LEU A 102 10.92 -19.64 30.34
C LEU A 102 11.14 -20.77 29.32
N ASN A 103 10.56 -21.95 29.55
CA ASN A 103 10.67 -23.09 28.63
C ASN A 103 9.99 -22.81 27.28
N VAL A 104 8.93 -22.02 27.25
CA VAL A 104 8.29 -21.57 26.00
C VAL A 104 9.16 -20.51 25.34
N ALA A 105 9.68 -19.56 26.12
CA ALA A 105 10.51 -18.47 25.60
C ALA A 105 11.84 -18.96 24.98
N LYS A 106 12.39 -20.09 25.43
CA LYS A 106 13.61 -20.72 24.88
C LYS A 106 13.45 -21.38 23.51
N LEU A 107 12.22 -21.66 23.06
CA LEU A 107 11.98 -22.31 21.76
C LEU A 107 12.56 -21.48 20.59
N PRO A 108 13.09 -22.08 19.51
CA PRO A 108 13.79 -21.35 18.45
C PRO A 108 12.85 -20.65 17.44
N PHE A 109 11.89 -19.85 17.91
CA PHE A 109 11.01 -19.04 17.06
C PHE A 109 11.59 -17.64 16.76
N LYS A 110 11.19 -17.06 15.62
CA LYS A 110 11.54 -15.68 15.20
C LYS A 110 10.45 -14.65 15.50
N GLY A 111 9.21 -15.06 15.69
CA GLY A 111 8.11 -14.18 16.05
C GLY A 111 7.12 -14.88 16.98
N CYS A 112 6.41 -14.10 17.79
CA CYS A 112 5.33 -14.59 18.64
C CYS A 112 4.08 -13.74 18.43
N LEU A 113 2.99 -14.33 17.94
CA LEU A 113 1.67 -13.71 17.95
C LEU A 113 0.94 -14.16 19.21
N THR A 114 0.30 -13.24 19.91
CA THR A 114 -0.43 -13.56 21.13
C THR A 114 -1.75 -12.80 21.23
N THR A 115 -2.80 -13.53 21.63
CA THR A 115 -4.10 -12.95 21.99
C THR A 115 -4.10 -12.39 23.41
N ASN A 116 -3.00 -12.53 24.14
CA ASN A 116 -2.89 -12.09 25.53
C ASN A 116 -2.41 -10.63 25.59
N PHE A 117 -2.86 -9.91 26.62
CA PHE A 117 -2.65 -8.47 26.76
C PHE A 117 -1.38 -8.12 27.55
N ASP A 118 -0.88 -9.08 28.33
CA ASP A 118 0.21 -8.93 29.29
C ASP A 118 1.61 -8.99 28.64
N GLU A 119 2.64 -8.56 29.37
CA GLU A 119 4.03 -8.59 28.90
C GLU A 119 4.79 -9.86 29.31
N SER A 120 4.14 -10.89 29.87
CA SER A 120 4.85 -12.05 30.46
C SER A 120 5.75 -12.74 29.44
N ILE A 121 5.29 -12.91 28.20
CA ILE A 121 6.08 -13.53 27.13
C ILE A 121 7.25 -12.64 26.69
N LEU A 122 7.07 -11.31 26.66
CA LEU A 122 8.15 -10.36 26.33
C LEU A 122 9.27 -10.44 27.36
N GLN A 123 8.91 -10.42 28.65
CA GLN A 123 9.86 -10.50 29.76
C GLN A 123 10.54 -11.87 29.82
N ALA A 124 9.79 -12.96 29.59
CA ALA A 124 10.35 -14.30 29.54
C ALA A 124 11.36 -14.48 28.38
N ILE A 125 11.10 -13.89 27.22
CA ILE A 125 12.05 -13.86 26.09
C ILE A 125 13.29 -13.06 26.45
N GLY A 126 13.13 -11.84 26.99
CA GLY A 126 14.24 -11.00 27.43
C GLY A 126 15.14 -11.70 28.44
N HIS A 127 14.55 -12.40 29.42
CA HIS A 127 15.26 -13.19 30.41
C HIS A 127 15.98 -14.40 29.80
N SER A 128 15.30 -15.18 28.97
CA SER A 128 15.82 -16.48 28.49
C SER A 128 16.81 -16.38 27.33
N ARG A 129 16.73 -15.32 26.52
CA ARG A 129 17.54 -15.15 25.30
C ARG A 129 18.50 -13.98 25.35
N GLU A 130 18.55 -13.24 26.46
CA GLU A 130 19.35 -12.02 26.63
C GLU A 130 19.09 -10.95 25.54
N LYS A 131 17.94 -11.04 24.86
CA LYS A 131 17.52 -10.13 23.79
C LYS A 131 16.03 -9.86 23.90
N PHE A 132 15.67 -8.61 24.15
CA PHE A 132 14.26 -8.20 24.17
C PHE A 132 13.67 -8.21 22.75
N PRO A 133 12.48 -8.79 22.57
CA PRO A 133 11.77 -8.74 21.30
C PRO A 133 11.28 -7.31 21.02
N ARG A 134 11.11 -6.97 19.73
CA ARG A 134 10.30 -5.81 19.36
C ARG A 134 8.83 -6.06 19.70
N ASP A 135 8.19 -5.09 20.30
CA ASP A 135 6.79 -5.19 20.75
C ASP A 135 5.86 -4.45 19.78
N TYR A 136 4.90 -5.16 19.22
CA TYR A 136 3.85 -4.62 18.37
C TYR A 136 2.50 -4.85 19.02
N LYS A 137 1.73 -3.78 19.20
CA LYS A 137 0.45 -3.82 19.91
C LYS A 137 -0.65 -3.34 19.01
N TYR A 138 -1.75 -4.06 18.93
CA TYR A 138 -2.92 -3.56 18.24
C TYR A 138 -3.39 -2.24 18.89
N GLY A 139 -3.67 -1.24 18.06
CA GLY A 139 -3.94 0.14 18.48
C GLY A 139 -2.74 1.09 18.33
N ASP A 140 -1.51 0.58 18.21
CA ASP A 140 -0.32 1.40 17.94
C ASP A 140 -0.14 1.61 16.43
N SER A 141 0.36 2.77 16.02
CA SER A 141 0.65 3.08 14.61
C SER A 141 1.65 2.10 13.99
N SER A 142 2.57 1.58 14.79
CA SER A 142 3.59 0.61 14.38
C SER A 142 3.05 -0.82 14.22
N PHE A 143 1.82 -1.14 14.65
CA PHE A 143 1.29 -2.51 14.62
C PHE A 143 1.35 -3.15 13.23
N LYS A 144 1.07 -2.34 12.20
CA LYS A 144 1.12 -2.78 10.80
C LYS A 144 2.50 -3.34 10.42
N GLN A 145 3.55 -2.89 11.11
CA GLN A 145 4.92 -3.31 10.89
C GLN A 145 5.25 -4.72 11.40
N ALA A 146 4.40 -5.30 12.26
CA ALA A 146 4.59 -6.66 12.76
C ALA A 146 4.70 -7.70 11.63
N GLN A 147 3.98 -7.51 10.52
CA GLN A 147 4.01 -8.44 9.40
C GLN A 147 5.37 -8.43 8.65
N TRP A 148 6.13 -7.35 8.80
CA TRP A 148 7.41 -7.09 8.12
C TRP A 148 8.63 -7.29 9.02
N GLU A 149 8.45 -7.50 10.33
CA GLU A 149 9.56 -7.64 11.26
C GLU A 149 10.33 -8.95 11.04
N LYS A 150 11.66 -8.81 10.99
CA LYS A 150 12.65 -9.87 10.69
C LYS A 150 13.34 -10.37 11.94
N ASN A 151 13.50 -9.49 12.92
CA ASN A 151 14.08 -9.78 14.20
C ASN A 151 13.05 -10.41 15.13
N LEU A 152 13.53 -10.90 16.27
CA LEU A 152 12.67 -11.41 17.32
C LEU A 152 11.62 -10.36 17.70
N PHE A 153 10.34 -10.70 17.52
CA PHE A 153 9.22 -9.80 17.84
C PHE A 153 8.08 -10.51 18.54
N VAL A 154 7.27 -9.73 19.24
CA VAL A 154 6.01 -10.14 19.85
C VAL A 154 4.91 -9.21 19.32
N ALA A 155 3.86 -9.78 18.75
CA ALA A 155 2.68 -9.07 18.30
C ALA A 155 1.49 -9.41 19.20
N ARG A 156 1.08 -8.45 20.04
CA ARG A 156 -0.12 -8.52 20.88
C ARG A 156 -1.32 -8.08 20.07
N ILE A 157 -1.99 -9.07 19.46
CA ILE A 157 -2.96 -8.82 18.39
C ILE A 157 -4.30 -8.28 18.89
N HIS A 158 -4.60 -8.42 20.19
CA HIS A 158 -5.86 -7.95 20.79
C HIS A 158 -5.69 -6.73 21.69
N GLY A 159 -4.58 -5.99 21.51
CA GLY A 159 -4.24 -4.83 22.32
C GLY A 159 -3.38 -5.21 23.52
N ALA A 160 -3.13 -4.22 24.36
CA ALA A 160 -2.11 -4.28 25.40
C ALA A 160 -2.62 -3.69 26.71
N VAL A 161 -2.15 -4.22 27.84
CA VAL A 161 -2.55 -3.72 29.17
C VAL A 161 -2.11 -2.26 29.40
N GLU A 162 -1.05 -1.81 28.73
CA GLU A 162 -0.60 -0.41 28.80
C GLU A 162 -1.52 0.55 28.02
N ASN A 163 -2.34 0.04 27.10
CA ASN A 163 -3.38 0.79 26.39
C ASN A 163 -4.74 0.06 26.49
N PRO A 164 -5.41 0.11 27.65
CA PRO A 164 -6.65 -0.62 27.89
C PRO A 164 -7.79 -0.29 26.91
N GLU A 165 -7.78 0.90 26.32
CA GLU A 165 -8.81 1.35 25.37
C GLU A 165 -8.77 0.58 24.04
N ALA A 166 -7.58 0.09 23.67
CA ALA A 166 -7.36 -0.70 22.47
C ALA A 166 -7.59 -2.21 22.67
N ILE A 167 -7.87 -2.65 23.90
CA ILE A 167 -8.09 -4.07 24.23
C ILE A 167 -9.39 -4.57 23.59
N ILE A 168 -9.32 -5.74 22.93
CA ILE A 168 -10.45 -6.40 22.29
C ILE A 168 -11.00 -7.53 23.18
N LEU A 169 -12.22 -7.35 23.68
CA LEU A 169 -12.92 -8.31 24.54
C LEU A 169 -14.42 -8.46 24.26
N SER A 170 -15.06 -7.48 23.60
CA SER A 170 -16.52 -7.40 23.39
C SER A 170 -16.93 -7.71 21.93
N ASP A 171 -18.19 -8.08 21.67
CA ASP A 171 -18.65 -8.41 20.30
C ASP A 171 -18.48 -7.20 19.37
N LYS A 172 -18.84 -6.00 19.84
CA LYS A 172 -18.68 -4.75 19.09
C LYS A 172 -17.21 -4.46 18.74
N GLN A 173 -16.28 -4.78 19.64
CA GLN A 173 -14.86 -4.60 19.39
C GLN A 173 -14.33 -5.60 18.35
N PHE A 174 -14.76 -6.86 18.41
CA PHE A 174 -14.45 -7.86 17.39
C PHE A 174 -15.02 -7.50 16.02
N GLU A 175 -16.26 -6.98 15.95
CA GLU A 175 -16.85 -6.51 14.69
C GLU A 175 -16.04 -5.38 14.04
N ASN A 176 -15.50 -4.46 14.84
CA ASN A 176 -14.63 -3.40 14.34
C ASN A 176 -13.24 -3.94 13.95
N LEU A 177 -12.69 -4.87 14.73
CA LEU A 177 -11.43 -5.55 14.42
C LEU A 177 -11.49 -6.27 13.08
N LEU A 178 -12.61 -6.93 12.78
CA LEU A 178 -12.86 -7.63 11.51
C LEU A 178 -13.05 -6.69 10.31
N LYS A 179 -13.13 -5.37 10.52
CA LYS A 179 -13.13 -4.36 9.44
C LYS A 179 -11.74 -3.78 9.19
N ASP A 180 -10.77 -4.05 10.06
CA ASP A 180 -9.39 -3.57 9.91
C ASP A 180 -8.60 -4.50 8.98
N GLU A 181 -8.46 -4.11 7.72
CA GLU A 181 -7.70 -4.86 6.73
C GLU A 181 -6.22 -5.03 7.10
N ALA A 182 -5.61 -4.11 7.85
CA ALA A 182 -4.21 -4.27 8.24
C ALA A 182 -4.04 -5.39 9.27
N TYR A 183 -4.99 -5.52 10.20
CA TYR A 183 -5.06 -6.64 11.14
C TYR A 183 -5.32 -7.96 10.41
N LEU A 184 -6.30 -7.99 9.51
CA LEU A 184 -6.62 -9.21 8.75
C LEU A 184 -5.43 -9.65 7.87
N GLU A 185 -4.74 -8.72 7.22
CA GLU A 185 -3.58 -9.02 6.37
C GLU A 185 -2.40 -9.57 7.18
N LEU A 186 -2.14 -9.05 8.38
CA LEU A 186 -1.12 -9.61 9.29
C LEU A 186 -1.38 -11.10 9.54
N LEU A 187 -2.62 -11.45 9.87
CA LEU A 187 -3.02 -12.84 10.12
C LEU A 187 -2.99 -13.69 8.84
N ARG A 188 -3.52 -13.18 7.72
CA ARG A 188 -3.47 -13.85 6.41
C ARG A 188 -2.04 -14.16 6.02
N THR A 189 -1.15 -13.19 6.15
CA THR A 189 0.28 -13.34 5.81
C THR A 189 0.95 -14.35 6.73
N CYS A 190 0.69 -14.27 8.04
CA CYS A 190 1.26 -15.19 9.01
C CYS A 190 0.83 -16.64 8.74
N PHE A 191 -0.47 -16.89 8.58
CA PHE A 191 -1.00 -18.24 8.37
C PHE A 191 -0.72 -18.78 6.96
N SER A 192 -0.61 -17.93 5.93
CA SER A 192 -0.35 -18.42 4.56
C SER A 192 1.14 -18.64 4.26
N HIS A 193 2.04 -17.84 4.86
CA HIS A 193 3.46 -17.81 4.47
C HIS A 193 4.43 -18.26 5.56
N ARG A 194 3.99 -18.44 6.82
CA ARG A 194 4.86 -18.84 7.93
C ARG A 194 4.42 -20.16 8.56
N ASN A 195 5.38 -20.88 9.13
CA ASN A 195 5.10 -22.07 9.93
C ASN A 195 4.69 -21.62 11.34
N VAL A 196 3.48 -21.98 11.76
CA VAL A 196 2.92 -21.53 13.04
C VAL A 196 2.81 -22.70 14.01
N LEU A 197 3.35 -22.52 15.21
CA LEU A 197 3.18 -23.42 16.35
C LEU A 197 2.14 -22.82 17.30
N PHE A 198 0.99 -23.48 17.45
CA PHE A 198 -0.05 -23.08 18.40
C PHE A 198 0.17 -23.74 19.76
N LEU A 199 0.33 -22.92 20.81
CA LEU A 199 0.45 -23.34 22.21
C LEU A 199 -0.57 -22.62 23.10
N GLY A 200 -1.28 -23.38 23.95
CA GLY A 200 -2.24 -22.80 24.91
C GLY A 200 -3.37 -22.00 24.27
N PHE A 201 -3.66 -22.27 23.00
CA PHE A 201 -4.62 -21.55 22.17
C PHE A 201 -5.97 -22.28 22.12
N SER A 202 -7.06 -21.51 22.09
CA SER A 202 -8.40 -22.03 21.82
C SER A 202 -8.91 -21.43 20.50
N PHE A 203 -9.38 -22.26 19.57
CA PHE A 203 -9.88 -21.80 18.25
C PHE A 203 -11.26 -21.12 18.33
N TYR A 204 -11.69 -20.71 19.54
CA TYR A 204 -12.93 -19.98 19.75
C TYR A 204 -12.77 -18.47 19.52
N ASP A 205 -11.55 -18.02 19.23
CA ASP A 205 -11.29 -16.64 18.86
C ASP A 205 -12.04 -16.26 17.57
N PRO A 206 -12.96 -15.27 17.61
CA PRO A 206 -13.76 -14.87 16.45
C PRO A 206 -12.91 -14.41 15.26
N ALA A 207 -11.81 -13.71 15.52
CA ALA A 207 -10.96 -13.13 14.50
C ALA A 207 -10.13 -14.20 13.79
N ILE A 208 -9.54 -15.12 14.55
CA ILE A 208 -8.80 -16.25 13.98
C ILE A 208 -9.75 -17.17 13.19
N ARG A 209 -10.95 -17.45 13.72
CA ARG A 209 -11.95 -18.28 13.02
C ARG A 209 -12.39 -17.65 11.71
N HIS A 210 -12.55 -16.34 11.66
CA HIS A 210 -12.87 -15.63 10.43
C HIS A 210 -11.81 -15.87 9.35
N ILE A 211 -10.53 -15.67 9.69
CA ILE A 211 -9.41 -15.88 8.76
C ILE A 211 -9.32 -17.33 8.31
N PHE A 212 -9.45 -18.29 9.24
CA PHE A 212 -9.43 -19.71 8.87
C PHE A 212 -10.57 -20.10 7.93
N ASN A 213 -11.79 -19.63 8.15
CA ASN A 213 -12.89 -19.87 7.22
C ASN A 213 -12.63 -19.22 5.85
N GLU A 214 -11.99 -18.06 5.81
CA GLU A 214 -11.59 -17.39 4.57
C GLU A 214 -10.55 -18.21 3.81
N LEU A 215 -9.51 -18.69 4.50
CA LEU A 215 -8.47 -19.54 3.93
C LEU A 215 -9.05 -20.88 3.44
N GLU A 216 -9.91 -21.53 4.22
CA GLU A 216 -10.58 -22.77 3.82
C GLU A 216 -11.44 -22.57 2.57
N LYS A 217 -12.19 -21.46 2.46
CA LYS A 217 -12.95 -21.12 1.24
C LYS A 217 -12.06 -20.87 0.04
N LYS A 218 -10.91 -20.23 0.23
CA LYS A 218 -9.99 -19.83 -0.84
C LYS A 218 -9.16 -21.02 -1.37
N PHE A 219 -8.69 -21.89 -0.47
CA PHE A 219 -7.72 -22.95 -0.78
C PHE A 219 -8.28 -24.38 -0.67
N GLY A 220 -9.45 -24.57 -0.05
CA GLY A 220 -10.05 -25.89 0.18
C GLY A 220 -9.20 -26.76 1.11
N SER A 221 -9.15 -28.07 0.83
CA SER A 221 -8.31 -29.04 1.58
C SER A 221 -6.80 -28.92 1.33
N SER A 222 -6.37 -27.89 0.59
CA SER A 222 -4.97 -27.63 0.22
C SER A 222 -4.47 -26.30 0.81
N THR A 223 -4.93 -25.91 2.00
CA THR A 223 -4.52 -24.67 2.67
C THR A 223 -2.98 -24.59 2.79
N PRO A 224 -2.33 -23.53 2.29
CA PRO A 224 -0.89 -23.34 2.39
C PRO A 224 -0.45 -23.09 3.84
N GLY A 225 0.79 -23.45 4.17
CA GLY A 225 1.34 -23.43 5.52
C GLY A 225 1.31 -24.81 6.18
N ARG A 226 2.42 -25.23 6.79
CA ARG A 226 2.46 -26.43 7.64
C ARG A 226 2.51 -25.97 9.09
N HIS A 227 1.38 -26.05 9.77
CA HIS A 227 1.24 -25.61 11.15
C HIS A 227 1.27 -26.81 12.10
N LEU A 228 1.62 -26.57 13.35
CA LEU A 228 1.57 -27.55 14.42
C LEU A 228 0.71 -26.99 15.55
N ALA A 229 -0.27 -27.75 16.02
CA ALA A 229 -1.03 -27.41 17.22
C ALA A 229 -0.82 -28.49 18.28
N ILE A 230 -0.32 -28.09 19.45
CA ILE A 230 -0.16 -28.99 20.60
C ILE A 230 -1.30 -28.74 21.57
N LEU A 231 -2.14 -29.74 21.73
CA LEU A 231 -3.45 -29.58 22.34
C LEU A 231 -3.75 -30.68 23.38
N PRO A 232 -4.52 -30.37 24.44
CA PRO A 232 -4.94 -31.39 25.40
C PRO A 232 -5.86 -32.44 24.76
N ASP A 233 -5.91 -33.62 25.37
CA ASP A 233 -6.71 -34.79 24.95
C ASP A 233 -8.22 -34.61 25.13
N ASN A 234 -8.66 -33.60 25.86
CA ASN A 234 -10.07 -33.29 26.15
C ASN A 234 -10.79 -32.43 25.10
N ILE A 235 -10.19 -32.21 23.93
CA ILE A 235 -10.79 -31.38 22.86
C ILE A 235 -11.78 -32.17 21.99
N GLU A 236 -12.88 -31.50 21.62
CA GLU A 236 -13.94 -32.04 20.77
C GLU A 236 -13.46 -32.48 19.37
N SER A 237 -14.07 -33.55 18.82
CA SER A 237 -13.68 -34.13 17.52
C SER A 237 -13.95 -33.22 16.31
N GLU A 238 -14.96 -32.36 16.36
CA GLU A 238 -15.28 -31.42 15.27
C GLU A 238 -14.14 -30.42 15.02
N PHE A 239 -13.45 -30.04 16.09
CA PHE A 239 -12.31 -29.14 16.04
C PHE A 239 -11.13 -29.76 15.27
N ILE A 240 -10.84 -31.04 15.49
CA ILE A 240 -9.71 -31.73 14.85
C ILE A 240 -9.93 -31.82 13.34
N GLN A 241 -11.18 -32.02 12.92
CA GLN A 241 -11.54 -32.04 11.50
C GLN A 241 -11.28 -30.69 10.83
N LYS A 242 -11.62 -29.57 11.50
CA LYS A 242 -11.33 -28.22 11.00
C LYS A 242 -9.84 -27.94 10.93
N ALA A 243 -9.07 -28.33 11.95
CA ALA A 243 -7.62 -28.18 11.97
C ALA A 243 -6.95 -28.93 10.79
N HIS A 244 -7.43 -30.14 10.47
CA HIS A 244 -6.92 -30.91 9.34
C HIS A 244 -7.19 -30.24 7.98
N ASN A 245 -8.37 -29.62 7.79
CA ASN A 245 -8.68 -28.87 6.55
C ASN A 245 -7.78 -27.64 6.35
N LEU A 246 -7.25 -27.11 7.45
CA LEU A 246 -6.35 -25.96 7.48
C LEU A 246 -4.86 -26.35 7.48
N ASN A 247 -4.55 -27.62 7.20
CA ASN A 247 -3.18 -28.15 7.16
C ASN A 247 -2.41 -27.97 8.49
N ILE A 248 -3.13 -28.07 9.61
CA ILE A 248 -2.59 -28.03 10.96
C ILE A 248 -2.39 -29.46 11.47
N ASP A 249 -1.14 -29.87 11.63
CA ASP A 249 -0.78 -31.14 12.27
C ASP A 249 -1.13 -31.02 13.77
N VAL A 250 -2.11 -31.80 14.26
CA VAL A 250 -2.55 -31.76 15.66
C VAL A 250 -1.88 -32.88 16.47
N VAL A 251 -1.16 -32.52 17.52
CA VAL A 251 -0.55 -33.46 18.46
C VAL A 251 -1.20 -33.31 19.83
N ARG A 252 -1.69 -34.42 20.36
CA ARG A 252 -2.42 -34.45 21.63
C ARG A 252 -1.49 -34.81 22.79
N TYR A 253 -1.75 -34.22 23.96
CA TYR A 253 -1.07 -34.54 25.22
C TYR A 253 -2.09 -34.63 26.36
N SER A 254 -1.75 -35.30 27.45
CA SER A 254 -2.63 -35.42 28.61
C SER A 254 -2.69 -34.10 29.39
N SER A 255 -3.89 -33.60 29.66
CA SER A 255 -4.08 -32.44 30.55
C SER A 255 -3.90 -32.76 32.04
N ALA A 256 -3.64 -34.03 32.40
CA ALA A 256 -3.44 -34.45 33.78
C ALA A 256 -2.26 -33.72 34.46
N GLU A 257 -2.30 -33.61 35.78
CA GLU A 257 -1.25 -32.96 36.60
C GLU A 257 -0.89 -31.54 36.11
N HIS A 258 -1.88 -30.71 35.77
CA HIS A 258 -1.66 -29.34 35.28
C HIS A 258 -0.78 -29.27 34.01
N HIS A 259 -1.07 -30.12 33.02
CA HIS A 259 -0.36 -30.18 31.75
C HIS A 259 1.12 -30.56 31.86
N LYS A 260 1.50 -31.34 32.89
CA LYS A 260 2.90 -31.74 33.14
C LYS A 260 3.59 -32.35 31.92
N GLU A 261 2.89 -33.18 31.14
CA GLU A 261 3.44 -33.79 29.93
C GLU A 261 3.95 -32.77 28.90
N LEU A 262 3.23 -31.66 28.70
CA LEU A 262 3.64 -30.59 27.80
C LEU A 262 4.90 -29.89 28.32
N TRP A 263 4.91 -29.53 29.60
CA TRP A 263 6.03 -28.81 30.22
C TRP A 263 7.30 -29.66 30.26
N ASP A 264 7.18 -30.94 30.59
CA ASP A 264 8.29 -31.91 30.57
C ASP A 264 8.84 -32.08 29.14
N ALA A 265 7.96 -32.11 28.12
CA ALA A 265 8.38 -32.22 26.73
C ALA A 265 9.13 -30.96 26.25
N LEU A 266 8.67 -29.77 26.62
CA LEU A 266 9.34 -28.50 26.32
C LEU A 266 10.72 -28.41 27.01
N GLU A 267 10.82 -28.84 28.27
CA GLU A 267 12.08 -28.89 28.99
C GLU A 267 13.08 -29.86 28.34
N LYS A 268 12.63 -31.06 27.98
CA LYS A 268 13.44 -32.05 27.25
C LYS A 268 13.90 -31.53 25.88
N PHE A 269 13.04 -30.81 25.17
CA PHE A 269 13.38 -30.21 23.87
C PHE A 269 14.48 -29.17 24.03
N ASN A 270 14.37 -28.28 25.03
CA ASN A 270 15.36 -27.24 25.29
C ASN A 270 16.70 -27.79 25.82
N ASN A 271 16.69 -28.95 26.49
CA ASN A 271 17.89 -29.59 27.03
C ASN A 271 18.63 -30.48 26.00
N LYS A 272 18.04 -30.74 24.83
CA LYS A 272 18.77 -31.34 23.72
C LYS A 272 19.81 -30.32 23.23
N PRO A 273 21.07 -30.71 22.99
CA PRO A 273 21.99 -29.86 22.25
C PRO A 273 21.43 -29.71 20.85
N ILE A 274 20.73 -28.60 20.61
CA ILE A 274 20.36 -28.17 19.28
C ILE A 274 21.70 -27.98 18.57
N ALA A 275 22.00 -28.83 17.59
CA ALA A 275 23.10 -28.57 16.69
C ALA A 275 22.92 -27.12 16.23
N VAL A 276 23.88 -26.25 16.54
CA VAL A 276 23.85 -24.86 16.09
C VAL A 276 23.84 -24.94 14.58
N VAL A 277 22.64 -24.98 14.00
CA VAL A 277 22.45 -24.75 12.59
C VAL A 277 22.89 -23.31 12.46
N ASN A 278 24.08 -23.12 11.90
CA ASN A 278 24.42 -21.88 11.23
C ASN A 278 23.34 -21.71 10.17
N ILE A 279 22.21 -21.10 10.56
CA ILE A 279 21.19 -20.65 9.64
C ILE A 279 21.97 -19.69 8.75
N PRO A 280 22.17 -20.01 7.46
CA PRO A 280 22.78 -19.06 6.55
C PRO A 280 22.04 -17.74 6.73
N LYS A 281 22.74 -16.61 6.75
CA LYS A 281 22.08 -15.30 6.59
C LYS A 281 21.42 -15.30 5.21
N ASN A 282 20.24 -15.88 5.13
CA ASN A 282 19.40 -15.94 3.95
C ASN A 282 18.05 -15.36 4.30
N PRO A 283 17.46 -14.66 3.33
CA PRO A 283 17.09 -13.30 3.61
C PRO A 283 15.60 -13.30 3.99
N SER A 284 15.14 -12.17 4.51
CA SER A 284 13.80 -11.97 5.10
C SER A 284 12.61 -12.51 4.28
N PRO A 285 11.36 -12.44 4.76
CA PRO A 285 10.18 -12.57 3.88
C PRO A 285 10.22 -11.62 2.68
N PHE A 286 10.96 -10.50 2.78
CA PHE A 286 11.27 -9.61 1.66
C PHE A 286 12.44 -10.04 0.79
N SER A 287 13.17 -11.09 1.13
CA SER A 287 14.04 -11.75 0.16
C SER A 287 13.22 -12.40 -0.92
N PHE A 288 12.10 -13.02 -0.53
CA PHE A 288 11.13 -13.58 -1.42
C PHE A 288 10.63 -12.48 -2.37
N THR A 289 10.01 -11.41 -1.86
CA THR A 289 9.51 -10.30 -2.71
C THR A 289 10.61 -9.53 -3.45
N LYS A 290 11.77 -9.29 -2.84
CA LYS A 290 12.91 -8.59 -3.48
C LYS A 290 13.58 -9.46 -4.55
N GLN A 291 13.64 -10.77 -4.37
CA GLN A 291 14.15 -11.72 -5.36
C GLN A 291 13.17 -11.89 -6.51
N PHE A 292 11.86 -11.96 -6.25
CA PHE A 292 10.85 -11.87 -7.31
C PHE A 292 10.95 -10.53 -8.03
N LEU A 293 11.07 -9.42 -7.30
CA LEU A 293 11.20 -8.10 -7.89
C LEU A 293 12.46 -8.00 -8.75
N ALA A 294 13.60 -8.44 -8.24
CA ALA A 294 14.86 -8.42 -8.96
C ALA A 294 14.78 -9.27 -10.23
N ALA A 295 14.24 -10.49 -10.12
CA ALA A 295 14.04 -11.38 -11.26
C ALA A 295 13.05 -10.78 -12.27
N CYS A 296 11.89 -10.29 -11.83
CA CYS A 296 10.89 -9.67 -12.71
C CYS A 296 11.41 -8.38 -13.35
N TYR A 297 12.19 -7.58 -12.63
CA TYR A 297 12.79 -6.34 -13.11
C TYR A 297 13.83 -6.64 -14.21
N ALA A 298 14.72 -7.61 -13.97
CA ALA A 298 15.66 -8.10 -14.97
C ALA A 298 14.94 -8.62 -16.23
N ARG A 299 13.86 -9.40 -16.06
CA ARG A 299 13.06 -9.91 -17.19
C ARG A 299 12.31 -8.82 -17.93
N SER A 300 11.82 -7.79 -17.25
CA SER A 300 11.13 -6.66 -17.87
C SER A 300 12.05 -5.84 -18.77
N HIS A 301 13.33 -5.71 -18.41
CA HIS A 301 14.36 -5.04 -19.22
C HIS A 301 14.82 -5.87 -20.42
N ALA A 302 14.69 -7.20 -20.37
CA ALA A 302 15.14 -8.09 -21.44
C ALA A 302 14.18 -8.15 -22.66
N GLY A 303 12.97 -7.58 -22.59
CA GLY A 303 12.02 -7.59 -23.71
C GLY A 303 10.90 -6.54 -23.59
N SER A 304 10.96 -5.48 -24.41
CA SER A 304 10.09 -4.30 -24.28
C SER A 304 8.67 -4.41 -24.87
N GLN A 305 8.24 -5.58 -25.35
CA GLN A 305 6.93 -5.74 -26.04
C GLN A 305 6.02 -6.86 -25.50
N ARG A 306 6.44 -7.62 -24.48
CA ARG A 306 5.60 -8.68 -23.90
C ARG A 306 4.68 -8.13 -22.82
N ALA A 307 3.52 -8.77 -22.63
CA ALA A 307 2.60 -8.42 -21.56
C ALA A 307 3.29 -8.58 -20.20
N LEU A 308 3.14 -7.61 -19.29
CA LEU A 308 3.87 -7.60 -18.02
C LEU A 308 3.60 -8.85 -17.16
N ARG A 309 2.44 -9.49 -17.32
CA ARG A 309 2.11 -10.80 -16.71
C ARG A 309 3.09 -11.93 -17.08
N GLU A 310 3.62 -11.93 -18.31
CA GLU A 310 4.56 -12.95 -18.79
C GLU A 310 5.93 -12.73 -18.15
N ALA A 311 6.37 -11.47 -18.06
CA ALA A 311 7.58 -11.10 -17.35
C ALA A 311 7.50 -11.44 -15.86
N VAL A 312 6.33 -11.28 -15.23
CA VAL A 312 6.10 -11.67 -13.84
C VAL A 312 6.11 -13.19 -13.67
N ALA A 313 5.45 -13.94 -14.54
CA ALA A 313 5.48 -15.40 -14.50
C ALA A 313 6.92 -15.96 -14.70
N GLU A 314 7.66 -15.41 -15.67
CA GLU A 314 9.07 -15.73 -15.89
C GLU A 314 9.94 -15.37 -14.68
N GLY A 315 9.76 -14.18 -14.10
CA GLY A 315 10.49 -13.75 -12.91
C GLY A 315 10.19 -14.62 -11.68
N VAL A 316 8.94 -15.07 -11.52
CA VAL A 316 8.55 -16.01 -10.45
C VAL A 316 9.23 -17.36 -10.61
N ILE A 317 9.19 -17.93 -11.81
CA ILE A 317 9.85 -19.21 -12.08
C ILE A 317 11.37 -19.09 -11.97
N SER A 318 11.95 -17.98 -12.44
CA SER A 318 13.37 -17.68 -12.30
C SER A 318 13.80 -17.69 -10.83
N ALA A 319 13.07 -16.99 -9.95
CA ALA A 319 13.39 -16.98 -8.52
C ALA A 319 13.31 -18.38 -7.89
N PHE A 320 12.29 -19.18 -8.23
CA PHE A 320 12.19 -20.56 -7.74
C PHE A 320 13.33 -21.46 -8.21
N LEU A 321 13.77 -21.32 -9.46
CA LEU A 321 14.89 -22.08 -10.01
C LEU A 321 16.22 -21.66 -9.37
N GLN A 322 16.41 -20.36 -9.10
CA GLN A 322 17.60 -19.85 -8.44
C GLN A 322 17.72 -20.30 -6.98
N GLU A 323 16.59 -20.42 -6.24
CA GLU A 323 16.58 -20.97 -4.89
C GLU A 323 17.04 -22.43 -4.81
N CYS A 324 16.89 -23.19 -5.90
CA CYS A 324 17.24 -24.60 -5.95
C CYS A 324 18.72 -24.85 -6.26
N ILE A 325 19.49 -23.85 -6.66
CA ILE A 325 20.91 -23.99 -7.02
C ILE A 325 21.70 -24.61 -5.84
N PRO A 326 22.54 -25.64 -6.09
CA PRO A 326 22.94 -26.21 -7.39
C PRO A 326 22.09 -27.41 -7.85
N LYS A 327 20.99 -27.72 -7.18
CA LYS A 327 20.12 -28.86 -7.50
C LYS A 327 19.12 -28.50 -8.60
N SER A 328 18.77 -29.49 -9.42
CA SER A 328 17.65 -29.37 -10.34
C SER A 328 16.31 -29.56 -9.60
N ILE A 329 15.24 -28.99 -10.16
CA ILE A 329 13.88 -29.16 -9.64
C ILE A 329 13.05 -29.97 -10.64
N GLU A 330 12.28 -30.94 -10.14
CA GLU A 330 11.30 -31.65 -10.97
C GLU A 330 10.15 -30.71 -11.38
N LYS A 331 9.62 -30.91 -12.58
CA LYS A 331 8.52 -30.10 -13.13
C LYS A 331 7.26 -30.15 -12.23
N SER A 332 6.96 -31.33 -11.67
CA SER A 332 5.88 -31.56 -10.70
C SER A 332 6.03 -30.72 -9.44
N ALA A 333 7.25 -30.65 -8.90
CA ALA A 333 7.58 -29.85 -7.73
C ALA A 333 7.52 -28.34 -8.03
N LEU A 334 7.90 -27.92 -9.24
CA LEU A 334 7.78 -26.53 -9.69
C LEU A 334 6.32 -26.09 -9.84
N TYR A 335 5.44 -26.95 -10.39
CA TYR A 335 4.00 -26.70 -10.42
C TYR A 335 3.43 -26.53 -9.01
N GLU A 336 3.80 -27.42 -8.08
CA GLU A 336 3.31 -27.34 -6.70
C GLU A 336 3.82 -26.09 -5.99
N LYS A 337 5.09 -25.71 -6.21
CA LYS A 337 5.66 -24.47 -5.66
C LYS A 337 4.93 -23.23 -6.20
N MET A 338 4.66 -23.16 -7.50
CA MET A 338 3.89 -22.06 -8.09
C MET A 338 2.43 -22.06 -7.61
N ARG A 339 1.82 -23.24 -7.45
CA ARG A 339 0.46 -23.40 -6.90
C ARG A 339 0.36 -22.86 -5.49
N VAL A 340 1.32 -23.21 -4.62
CA VAL A 340 1.37 -22.80 -3.21
C VAL A 340 1.66 -21.30 -3.09
N SER A 341 2.64 -20.79 -3.84
CA SER A 341 3.04 -19.38 -3.75
C SER A 341 2.02 -18.41 -4.34
N LEU A 342 1.28 -18.79 -5.38
CA LEU A 342 0.24 -17.94 -5.98
C LEU A 342 -1.17 -18.29 -5.47
N GLY A 343 -1.41 -19.48 -4.93
CA GLY A 343 -2.75 -19.85 -4.45
C GLY A 343 -3.77 -20.10 -5.55
N VAL A 344 -3.37 -20.81 -6.60
CA VAL A 344 -4.18 -21.08 -7.81
C VAL A 344 -4.58 -22.56 -7.90
N LYS A 345 -5.66 -22.91 -8.61
CA LYS A 345 -6.07 -24.31 -8.88
C LYS A 345 -5.13 -24.99 -9.90
N SER A 346 -4.98 -26.32 -9.80
CA SER A 346 -3.96 -27.12 -10.50
C SER A 346 -3.89 -26.95 -12.02
N ASP A 347 -5.04 -26.89 -12.69
CA ASP A 347 -5.10 -27.10 -14.13
C ASP A 347 -4.57 -25.87 -14.91
N ASP A 348 -4.83 -24.66 -14.41
CA ASP A 348 -4.44 -23.39 -15.05
C ASP A 348 -2.95 -23.04 -14.81
N VAL A 349 -2.31 -23.59 -13.76
CA VAL A 349 -0.90 -23.32 -13.42
C VAL A 349 0.07 -24.00 -14.39
N SER A 350 -0.32 -25.18 -14.91
CA SER A 350 0.53 -25.99 -15.79
C SER A 350 0.97 -25.23 -17.06
N TYR A 351 0.03 -24.56 -17.72
CA TYR A 351 0.28 -23.79 -18.94
C TYR A 351 1.24 -22.60 -18.70
N LEU A 352 1.07 -21.88 -17.58
CA LEU A 352 1.91 -20.74 -17.24
C LEU A 352 3.35 -21.15 -16.95
N VAL A 353 3.54 -22.19 -16.15
CA VAL A 353 4.87 -22.73 -15.85
C VAL A 353 5.55 -23.20 -17.13
N ASP A 354 4.83 -23.92 -17.99
CA ASP A 354 5.39 -24.47 -19.23
C ASP A 354 5.85 -23.37 -20.18
N THR A 355 5.03 -22.35 -20.35
CA THR A 355 5.34 -21.19 -21.20
C THR A 355 6.53 -20.40 -20.64
N ALA A 356 6.55 -20.17 -19.32
CA ALA A 356 7.63 -19.45 -18.66
C ALA A 356 8.96 -20.20 -18.74
N VAL A 357 8.97 -21.51 -18.45
CA VAL A 357 10.18 -22.35 -18.53
C VAL A 357 10.70 -22.42 -19.96
N ALA A 358 9.82 -22.58 -20.96
CA ALA A 358 10.23 -22.58 -22.37
C ALA A 358 10.90 -21.26 -22.76
N SER A 359 10.31 -20.12 -22.38
CA SER A 359 10.87 -18.79 -22.63
C SER A 359 12.23 -18.57 -21.93
N LEU A 360 12.38 -19.06 -20.69
CA LEU A 360 13.65 -19.01 -19.95
C LEU A 360 14.72 -19.91 -20.60
N ALA A 361 14.33 -21.07 -21.12
CA ALA A 361 15.23 -21.97 -21.85
C ALA A 361 15.67 -21.37 -23.19
N ASP A 362 14.75 -20.74 -23.94
CA ASP A 362 15.05 -20.00 -25.17
C ASP A 362 16.03 -18.85 -24.91
N SER A 363 15.89 -18.20 -23.76
CA SER A 363 16.81 -17.15 -23.28
C SER A 363 18.13 -17.69 -22.72
N ARG A 364 18.34 -19.02 -22.71
CA ARG A 364 19.52 -19.73 -22.15
C ARG A 364 19.75 -19.53 -20.65
N LEU A 365 18.71 -19.17 -19.91
CA LEU A 365 18.78 -18.97 -18.45
C LEU A 365 18.54 -20.25 -17.65
N CYS A 366 17.88 -21.24 -18.25
CA CYS A 366 17.71 -22.57 -17.69
C CYS A 366 17.93 -23.65 -18.75
N SER A 367 18.15 -24.88 -18.30
CA SER A 367 18.28 -26.06 -19.18
C SER A 367 17.53 -27.27 -18.63
N TYR A 368 17.03 -28.10 -19.53
CA TYR A 368 16.44 -29.39 -19.21
C TYR A 368 17.52 -30.44 -19.02
N GLN A 369 17.46 -31.15 -17.89
CA GLN A 369 18.29 -32.32 -17.62
C GLN A 369 17.71 -33.57 -18.31
N PRO A 370 18.51 -34.63 -18.50
CA PRO A 370 18.08 -35.87 -19.16
C PRO A 370 16.91 -36.58 -18.44
N ASP A 371 16.74 -36.35 -17.15
CA ASP A 371 15.65 -36.87 -16.31
C ASP A 371 14.37 -36.01 -16.37
N GLY A 372 14.38 -34.91 -17.12
CA GLY A 372 13.27 -33.96 -17.25
C GLY A 372 13.24 -32.89 -16.15
N SER A 373 14.19 -32.88 -15.21
CA SER A 373 14.33 -31.81 -14.22
C SER A 373 14.94 -30.55 -14.84
N ILE A 374 14.67 -29.39 -14.24
CA ILE A 374 15.10 -28.08 -14.76
C ILE A 374 16.18 -27.53 -13.85
N ILE A 375 17.28 -27.03 -14.42
CA ILE A 375 18.35 -26.36 -13.69
C ILE A 375 18.55 -24.93 -14.20
N TRP A 376 18.82 -24.01 -13.27
CA TRP A 376 19.24 -22.65 -13.59
C TRP A 376 20.71 -22.62 -14.02
N THR A 377 21.03 -21.96 -15.14
CA THR A 377 22.36 -22.02 -15.77
C THR A 377 23.20 -20.76 -15.60
N ASP A 378 22.64 -19.64 -15.13
CA ASP A 378 23.35 -18.36 -15.04
C ASP A 378 23.51 -17.83 -13.61
N SER A 379 24.74 -17.72 -13.10
CA SER A 379 24.99 -17.15 -11.77
C SER A 379 24.98 -15.61 -11.71
N SER A 380 24.75 -14.90 -12.83
CA SER A 380 25.10 -13.47 -12.95
C SER A 380 23.94 -12.46 -12.95
N GLU A 381 22.67 -12.87 -13.08
CA GLU A 381 21.54 -11.92 -13.25
C GLU A 381 20.62 -11.72 -12.03
N GLY A 382 20.79 -12.45 -10.92
CA GLY A 382 19.76 -12.55 -9.88
C GLY A 382 19.31 -11.23 -9.22
N ASP A 383 20.20 -10.22 -9.16
CA ASP A 383 19.97 -8.96 -8.44
C ASP A 383 20.58 -7.69 -9.08
N ALA A 384 21.49 -7.83 -10.04
CA ALA A 384 22.34 -6.72 -10.50
C ALA A 384 21.56 -5.55 -11.12
N PRO A 385 20.58 -5.76 -12.03
CA PRO A 385 19.84 -4.65 -12.64
C PRO A 385 19.05 -3.81 -11.64
N LEU A 386 18.44 -4.46 -10.64
CA LEU A 386 17.70 -3.78 -9.58
C LEU A 386 18.63 -3.00 -8.65
N LYS A 387 19.78 -3.59 -8.28
CA LYS A 387 20.79 -2.91 -7.47
C LYS A 387 21.39 -1.70 -8.18
N ASP A 388 21.65 -1.81 -9.47
CA ASP A 388 22.18 -0.72 -10.28
C ASP A 388 21.15 0.42 -10.42
N ALA A 389 19.87 0.09 -10.64
CA ALA A 389 18.79 1.05 -10.67
C ALA A 389 18.63 1.80 -9.35
N LEU A 390 18.67 1.08 -8.22
CA LEU A 390 18.63 1.68 -6.89
C LEU A 390 19.87 2.55 -6.61
N ALA A 391 21.06 2.10 -7.00
CA ALA A 391 22.29 2.87 -6.84
C ALA A 391 22.23 4.19 -7.62
N ARG A 392 21.68 4.18 -8.84
CA ARG A 392 21.47 5.41 -9.64
C ARG A 392 20.50 6.38 -8.97
N LEU A 393 19.41 5.89 -8.37
CA LEU A 393 18.51 6.75 -7.59
C LEU A 393 19.20 7.35 -6.36
N VAL A 394 20.01 6.56 -5.64
CA VAL A 394 20.80 7.03 -4.50
C VAL A 394 21.79 8.12 -4.92
N GLU A 395 22.55 7.89 -6.00
CA GLU A 395 23.49 8.89 -6.53
C GLU A 395 22.78 10.15 -7.03
N SER A 396 21.64 10.01 -7.70
CA SER A 396 20.83 11.16 -8.10
C SER A 396 20.33 11.97 -6.90
N THR A 397 19.91 11.29 -5.82
CA THR A 397 19.49 11.94 -4.57
C THR A 397 20.66 12.68 -3.90
N VAL A 398 21.85 12.07 -3.87
CA VAL A 398 23.07 12.71 -3.36
C VAL A 398 23.44 13.94 -4.19
N GLY A 399 23.38 13.83 -5.52
CA GLY A 399 23.62 14.95 -6.44
C GLY A 399 22.63 16.08 -6.23
N ARG A 400 21.34 15.78 -6.08
CA ARG A 400 20.30 16.76 -5.77
C ARG A 400 20.60 17.45 -4.45
N ALA A 401 20.92 16.72 -3.38
CA ALA A 401 21.25 17.31 -2.08
C ALA A 401 22.48 18.23 -2.12
N PHE A 402 23.49 17.87 -2.90
CA PHE A 402 24.66 18.71 -3.10
C PHE A 402 24.29 20.03 -3.78
N VAL A 403 23.48 19.96 -4.84
CA VAL A 403 23.07 21.14 -5.61
C VAL A 403 22.05 22.01 -4.86
N SER A 404 21.03 21.40 -4.24
CA SER A 404 19.89 22.11 -3.63
C SER A 404 20.12 22.56 -2.19
N GLU A 405 20.95 21.84 -1.43
CA GLU A 405 21.16 22.06 0.01
C GLU A 405 22.64 22.34 0.35
N LYS A 406 23.57 22.35 -0.63
CA LYS A 406 25.04 22.42 -0.39
C LYS A 406 25.47 21.36 0.63
N TRP A 407 24.87 20.18 0.53
CA TRP A 407 25.02 19.15 1.53
C TRP A 407 25.82 17.98 0.99
N GLU A 408 27.06 17.86 1.48
CA GLU A 408 27.84 16.64 1.32
C GLU A 408 27.28 15.58 2.28
N ILE A 409 26.58 14.60 1.71
CA ILE A 409 25.86 13.59 2.49
C ILE A 409 26.85 12.70 3.26
N PRO A 410 26.77 12.68 4.61
CA PRO A 410 27.56 11.76 5.43
C PRO A 410 27.22 10.29 5.16
N GLY A 411 28.17 9.37 5.35
CA GLY A 411 27.97 7.95 5.07
C GLY A 411 26.81 7.29 5.85
N ASN A 412 26.55 7.72 7.09
CA ASN A 412 25.40 7.26 7.87
C ASN A 412 24.05 7.70 7.25
N VAL A 413 24.00 8.90 6.67
CA VAL A 413 22.81 9.41 5.97
C VAL A 413 22.64 8.72 4.63
N ARG A 414 23.73 8.45 3.90
CA ARG A 414 23.67 7.66 2.65
C ARG A 414 23.02 6.28 2.87
N ASN A 415 23.34 5.60 3.96
CA ASN A 415 22.68 4.35 4.35
C ASN A 415 21.18 4.54 4.65
N VAL A 416 20.75 5.71 5.13
CA VAL A 416 19.31 6.03 5.27
C VAL A 416 18.64 6.15 3.90
N ILE A 417 19.30 6.76 2.90
CA ILE A 417 18.78 6.87 1.54
C ILE A 417 18.59 5.49 0.91
N GLU A 418 19.57 4.60 1.06
CA GLU A 418 19.47 3.21 0.60
C GLU A 418 18.31 2.48 1.28
N ARG A 419 18.20 2.58 2.62
CA ARG A 419 17.07 2.02 3.38
C ARG A 419 15.73 2.60 2.95
N PHE A 420 15.69 3.89 2.64
CA PHE A 420 14.50 4.59 2.21
C PHE A 420 13.99 4.07 0.86
N PHE A 421 14.85 3.95 -0.16
CA PHE A 421 14.43 3.38 -1.45
C PHE A 421 14.07 1.90 -1.35
N ASP A 422 14.77 1.12 -0.53
CA ASP A 422 14.36 -0.26 -0.21
C ASP A 422 12.97 -0.30 0.46
N GLY A 423 12.69 0.62 1.39
CA GLY A 423 11.39 0.75 2.05
C GLY A 423 10.29 1.18 1.09
N ILE A 424 10.58 2.10 0.17
CA ILE A 424 9.65 2.60 -0.84
C ILE A 424 9.16 1.47 -1.74
N ILE A 425 10.08 0.64 -2.22
CA ILE A 425 9.75 -0.49 -3.09
C ILE A 425 8.81 -1.46 -2.38
N ASN A 426 9.13 -1.81 -1.14
CA ASN A 426 8.38 -2.78 -0.35
C ASN A 426 6.97 -2.27 -0.01
N ASN A 427 6.85 -0.99 0.36
CA ASN A 427 5.55 -0.42 0.75
C ASN A 427 4.69 -0.09 -0.48
N ARG A 428 5.31 0.40 -1.58
CA ARG A 428 4.54 0.89 -2.73
C ARG A 428 3.93 -0.22 -3.56
N GLY A 429 4.64 -1.33 -3.77
CA GLY A 429 4.06 -2.51 -4.42
C GLY A 429 2.77 -2.92 -3.71
N TRP A 430 2.84 -3.03 -2.38
CA TRP A 430 1.71 -3.40 -1.53
C TRP A 430 0.58 -2.38 -1.59
N ASP A 431 0.87 -1.08 -1.44
CA ASP A 431 -0.15 -0.01 -1.51
C ASP A 431 -0.90 0.00 -2.84
N LEU A 432 -0.18 -0.13 -3.96
CA LEU A 432 -0.76 -0.17 -5.30
C LEU A 432 -1.59 -1.45 -5.48
N GLY A 433 -1.07 -2.61 -5.04
CA GLY A 433 -1.74 -3.90 -5.11
C GLY A 433 -3.02 -3.97 -4.27
N VAL A 434 -2.98 -3.50 -3.02
CA VAL A 434 -4.15 -3.35 -2.13
C VAL A 434 -5.18 -2.41 -2.76
N ALA A 435 -4.73 -1.28 -3.29
CA ALA A 435 -5.63 -0.31 -3.90
C ALA A 435 -6.31 -0.93 -5.11
N PHE A 436 -5.60 -1.67 -5.96
CA PHE A 436 -6.20 -2.32 -7.12
C PHE A 436 -7.13 -3.48 -6.77
N SER A 437 -6.74 -4.38 -5.85
CA SER A 437 -7.61 -5.49 -5.42
C SER A 437 -8.89 -4.99 -4.77
N ALA A 438 -8.80 -3.86 -4.07
CA ALA A 438 -9.95 -3.13 -3.52
C ALA A 438 -10.56 -2.14 -4.52
N GLY A 439 -10.08 -2.09 -5.78
CA GLY A 439 -10.25 -1.06 -6.81
C GLY A 439 -10.56 0.36 -6.31
N ARG A 440 -9.72 0.80 -5.38
CA ARG A 440 -9.55 2.16 -4.89
C ARG A 440 -8.47 2.86 -5.73
N VAL A 441 -8.48 4.19 -5.74
CA VAL A 441 -7.31 4.96 -6.19
C VAL A 441 -6.20 4.77 -5.15
N PRO A 442 -4.97 4.37 -5.52
CA PRO A 442 -3.88 4.23 -4.55
C PRO A 442 -3.60 5.53 -3.80
N GLU A 443 -3.28 5.45 -2.51
CA GLU A 443 -2.91 6.63 -1.73
C GLU A 443 -1.65 7.30 -2.30
N ALA A 444 -1.55 8.61 -2.12
CA ALA A 444 -0.31 9.32 -2.43
C ALA A 444 0.75 8.82 -1.46
N ILE A 445 1.99 8.69 -1.92
CA ILE A 445 3.07 8.21 -1.05
C ILE A 445 3.33 9.24 0.02
N SER A 446 3.28 8.81 1.28
CA SER A 446 3.74 9.63 2.40
C SER A 446 5.26 9.47 2.55
N VAL A 447 6.00 10.26 1.75
CA VAL A 447 7.47 10.34 1.82
C VAL A 447 7.91 10.62 3.26
N GLU A 448 7.16 11.48 3.96
CA GLU A 448 7.40 11.86 5.35
C GLU A 448 7.27 10.66 6.32
N SER A 449 6.17 9.90 6.22
CA SER A 449 5.96 8.73 7.09
C SER A 449 7.08 7.72 6.93
N LEU A 450 7.46 7.41 5.69
CA LEU A 450 8.53 6.45 5.43
C LEU A 450 9.90 6.98 5.83
N MET A 451 10.16 8.28 5.63
CA MET A 451 11.39 8.92 6.08
C MET A 451 11.49 8.85 7.61
N ASN A 452 10.38 9.06 8.32
CA ASN A 452 10.31 8.89 9.77
C ASN A 452 10.69 7.46 10.20
N GLU A 453 10.28 6.45 9.44
CA GLU A 453 10.59 5.05 9.69
C GLU A 453 12.04 4.66 9.36
N CYS A 454 12.66 5.29 8.36
CA CYS A 454 14.00 4.93 7.90
C CYS A 454 15.11 5.73 8.61
N ALA A 455 14.80 6.93 9.10
CA ALA A 455 15.77 7.92 9.55
C ALA A 455 15.86 8.06 11.10
N HIS A 456 15.61 7.00 11.86
CA HIS A 456 15.67 7.04 13.34
C HIS A 456 17.08 7.35 13.89
N ASP A 457 18.12 7.04 13.11
CA ASP A 457 19.51 7.07 13.55
C ASP A 457 20.26 8.36 13.13
N ILE A 458 19.55 9.35 12.58
CA ILE A 458 20.13 10.62 12.13
C ILE A 458 19.48 11.83 12.83
N PHE A 459 20.16 12.96 12.83
CA PHE A 459 19.65 14.18 13.46
C PHE A 459 18.38 14.69 12.76
N ALA A 460 17.47 15.30 13.53
CA ALA A 460 16.21 15.85 13.00
C ALA A 460 16.44 16.82 11.84
N TYR A 461 17.51 17.59 11.89
CA TYR A 461 17.90 18.54 10.85
C TYR A 461 18.30 17.86 9.52
N ASP A 462 19.12 16.81 9.58
CA ASP A 462 19.50 16.04 8.39
C ASP A 462 18.29 15.31 7.78
N LYS A 463 17.40 14.85 8.64
CA LYS A 463 16.14 14.20 8.25
C LYS A 463 15.21 15.15 7.51
N GLU A 464 15.06 16.40 7.97
CA GLU A 464 14.27 17.41 7.26
C GLU A 464 14.86 17.73 5.89
N ARG A 465 16.17 17.98 5.79
CA ARG A 465 16.84 18.19 4.49
C ARG A 465 16.61 17.03 3.54
N LEU A 466 16.79 15.80 4.03
CA LEU A 466 16.62 14.61 3.20
C LEU A 466 15.17 14.43 2.75
N LEU A 467 14.20 14.70 3.63
CA LEU A 467 12.78 14.69 3.28
C LEU A 467 12.49 15.62 2.11
N ARG A 468 13.03 16.85 2.13
CA ARG A 468 12.86 17.84 1.05
C ARG A 468 13.41 17.34 -0.28
N VAL A 469 14.65 16.84 -0.27
CA VAL A 469 15.30 16.31 -1.48
C VAL A 469 14.51 15.15 -2.08
N CYS A 470 14.03 14.22 -1.24
CA CYS A 470 13.22 13.10 -1.71
C CYS A 470 11.85 13.55 -2.24
N GLN A 471 11.18 14.52 -1.60
CA GLN A 471 9.92 15.07 -2.09
C GLN A 471 10.07 15.73 -3.46
N ASP A 472 11.15 16.50 -3.65
CA ASP A 472 11.48 17.11 -4.93
C ASP A 472 11.73 16.06 -6.04
N LEU A 473 12.46 14.99 -5.73
CA LEU A 473 12.69 13.88 -6.67
C LEU A 473 11.37 13.25 -7.17
N PHE A 474 10.38 13.04 -6.29
CA PHE A 474 9.09 12.46 -6.69
C PHE A 474 8.17 13.43 -7.45
N ASN A 475 8.23 14.72 -7.11
CA ASN A 475 7.37 15.74 -7.74
C ASN A 475 7.93 16.22 -9.09
N HIS A 476 9.26 16.29 -9.19
CA HIS A 476 10.02 16.77 -10.35
C HIS A 476 11.16 15.80 -10.73
N PRO A 477 10.84 14.54 -11.09
CA PRO A 477 11.86 13.58 -11.47
C PRO A 477 12.56 14.01 -12.77
N THR A 478 13.85 13.75 -12.89
CA THR A 478 14.58 13.81 -14.16
C THR A 478 14.07 12.73 -15.12
N VAL A 479 14.45 12.79 -16.40
CA VAL A 479 14.08 11.76 -17.38
C VAL A 479 14.55 10.38 -16.92
N GLU A 480 15.79 10.29 -16.45
CA GLU A 480 16.41 9.06 -15.94
C GLU A 480 15.72 8.53 -14.67
N GLU A 481 15.46 9.40 -13.69
CA GLU A 481 14.74 9.02 -12.47
C GLU A 481 13.33 8.54 -12.81
N ALA A 482 12.65 9.23 -13.73
CA ALA A 482 11.29 8.88 -14.13
C ALA A 482 11.22 7.53 -14.83
N GLU A 483 12.21 7.17 -15.65
CA GLU A 483 12.31 5.83 -16.26
C GLU A 483 12.47 4.75 -15.18
N ILE A 484 13.41 4.92 -14.26
CA ILE A 484 13.67 3.95 -13.19
C ILE A 484 12.44 3.79 -12.29
N LEU A 485 11.86 4.91 -11.85
CA LEU A 485 10.67 4.92 -10.99
C LEU A 485 9.46 4.29 -11.70
N SER A 486 9.24 4.61 -12.97
CA SER A 486 8.14 4.00 -13.75
C SER A 486 8.24 2.48 -13.77
N GLU A 487 9.46 1.98 -14.01
CA GLU A 487 9.71 0.54 -14.08
C GLU A 487 9.59 -0.15 -12.73
N LEU A 488 10.19 0.41 -11.69
CA LEU A 488 10.06 -0.13 -10.33
C LEU A 488 8.60 -0.21 -9.91
N GLY A 489 7.81 0.83 -10.18
CA GLY A 489 6.42 0.89 -9.77
C GLY A 489 5.56 -0.10 -10.55
N ARG A 490 5.81 -0.23 -11.85
CA ARG A 490 5.15 -1.18 -12.74
C ARG A 490 5.40 -2.63 -12.31
N VAL A 491 6.65 -3.01 -12.11
CA VAL A 491 7.02 -4.38 -11.73
C VAL A 491 6.53 -4.71 -10.31
N SER A 492 6.70 -3.79 -9.35
CA SER A 492 6.24 -3.99 -7.96
C SER A 492 4.72 -4.19 -7.91
N PHE A 493 3.97 -3.41 -8.69
CA PHE A 493 2.53 -3.56 -8.79
C PHE A 493 2.11 -4.92 -9.36
N ALA A 494 2.73 -5.33 -10.47
CA ALA A 494 2.35 -6.57 -11.14
C ALA A 494 2.66 -7.82 -10.33
N ILE A 495 3.76 -7.81 -9.56
CA ILE A 495 4.09 -8.86 -8.60
C ILE A 495 3.02 -8.96 -7.52
N GLU A 496 2.65 -7.84 -6.91
CA GLU A 496 1.63 -7.82 -5.85
C GLU A 496 0.27 -8.27 -6.35
N LEU A 497 -0.09 -7.89 -7.58
CA LEU A 497 -1.31 -8.35 -8.18
C LEU A 497 -1.27 -9.85 -8.50
N ALA A 498 -0.12 -10.37 -8.95
CA ALA A 498 0.08 -11.79 -9.16
C ALA A 498 -0.08 -12.58 -7.85
N PHE A 499 0.39 -12.08 -6.71
CA PHE A 499 0.23 -12.75 -5.41
C PHE A 499 -1.18 -12.60 -4.82
N LYS A 500 -1.86 -11.45 -5.02
CA LYS A 500 -3.19 -11.20 -4.43
C LYS A 500 -4.35 -11.72 -5.25
N SER A 501 -4.28 -11.65 -6.58
CA SER A 501 -5.35 -12.07 -7.49
C SER A 501 -4.83 -12.80 -8.74
N PRO A 502 -4.07 -13.90 -8.56
CA PRO A 502 -3.40 -14.58 -9.68
C PRO A 502 -4.37 -15.14 -10.72
N SER A 503 -5.57 -15.53 -10.29
CA SER A 503 -6.58 -16.09 -11.19
C SER A 503 -7.15 -15.08 -12.19
N SER A 504 -7.22 -13.81 -11.81
CA SER A 504 -7.67 -12.73 -12.69
C SER A 504 -6.59 -12.37 -13.72
N VAL A 505 -5.33 -12.35 -13.27
CA VAL A 505 -4.25 -11.65 -13.97
C VAL A 505 -3.30 -12.58 -14.72
N LEU A 506 -2.95 -13.72 -14.15
CA LEU A 506 -2.04 -14.68 -14.80
C LEU A 506 -2.80 -15.70 -15.66
N LEU A 507 -4.03 -16.11 -15.28
CA LEU A 507 -4.74 -17.22 -15.93
C LEU A 507 -5.66 -16.82 -17.10
N ASN A 508 -5.45 -15.68 -17.75
CA ASN A 508 -6.25 -15.22 -18.91
C ASN A 508 -7.77 -15.07 -18.67
N LYS A 509 -8.26 -15.09 -17.42
CA LYS A 509 -9.71 -14.96 -17.13
C LYS A 509 -10.21 -13.52 -17.11
N ALA A 510 -9.32 -12.53 -16.98
CA ALA A 510 -9.68 -11.13 -17.21
C ALA A 510 -9.96 -10.92 -18.70
N ILE A 511 -11.25 -10.84 -19.05
CA ILE A 511 -11.69 -10.54 -20.41
C ILE A 511 -11.62 -9.03 -20.60
N LEU A 512 -11.07 -8.57 -21.73
CA LEU A 512 -11.06 -7.15 -22.07
C LEU A 512 -12.48 -6.55 -22.00
N PRO A 513 -12.65 -5.37 -21.38
CA PRO A 513 -13.95 -4.72 -21.32
C PRO A 513 -14.45 -4.41 -22.73
N ARG A 514 -15.77 -4.49 -22.92
CA ARG A 514 -16.42 -4.09 -24.18
C ARG A 514 -16.83 -2.63 -24.16
N GLU A 515 -17.23 -2.14 -23.00
CA GLU A 515 -17.70 -0.78 -22.81
C GLU A 515 -16.97 -0.17 -21.61
N ILE A 516 -16.34 0.99 -21.81
CA ILE A 516 -15.62 1.69 -20.74
C ILE A 516 -16.26 3.06 -20.56
N TYR A 517 -16.82 3.31 -19.38
CA TYR A 517 -17.33 4.61 -18.97
C TYR A 517 -16.23 5.40 -18.27
N PHE A 518 -16.02 6.64 -18.69
CA PHE A 518 -15.04 7.53 -18.09
C PHE A 518 -15.73 8.65 -17.30
N ASP A 519 -15.16 8.94 -16.14
CA ASP A 519 -15.39 10.14 -15.35
C ASP A 519 -14.70 11.37 -16.00
N ALA A 520 -15.20 12.59 -15.73
CA ALA A 520 -14.61 13.85 -16.19
C ALA A 520 -13.15 13.98 -15.76
N SER A 521 -12.83 13.54 -14.53
CA SER A 521 -11.48 13.56 -13.95
C SER A 521 -10.45 12.79 -14.79
N VAL A 522 -10.90 11.82 -15.61
CA VAL A 522 -10.04 11.00 -16.48
C VAL A 522 -10.01 11.54 -17.90
N ILE A 523 -11.13 12.05 -18.41
CA ILE A 523 -11.24 12.64 -19.75
C ILE A 523 -10.46 13.96 -19.85
N LEU A 524 -10.51 14.80 -18.81
CA LEU A 524 -9.86 16.12 -18.81
C LEU A 524 -8.36 16.06 -19.20
N PRO A 525 -7.53 15.17 -18.60
CA PRO A 525 -6.15 15.00 -19.02
C PRO A 525 -5.94 14.51 -20.47
N ILE A 526 -6.88 13.75 -21.04
CA ILE A 526 -6.79 13.21 -22.41
C ILE A 526 -6.91 14.35 -23.43
N ILE A 527 -7.73 15.34 -23.11
CA ILE A 527 -8.11 16.41 -24.05
C ILE A 527 -7.26 17.68 -23.90
N ALA A 528 -6.48 17.81 -22.83
CA ALA A 528 -5.57 18.93 -22.60
C ALA A 528 -4.15 18.57 -23.04
N GLU A 529 -3.81 18.88 -24.30
CA GLU A 529 -2.49 18.57 -24.87
C GLU A 529 -1.33 19.17 -24.05
N GLY A 530 -0.31 18.37 -23.74
CA GLY A 530 0.81 18.80 -22.89
C GLY A 530 0.63 18.46 -21.40
N HIS A 531 -0.55 18.04 -20.96
CA HIS A 531 -0.70 17.53 -19.60
C HIS A 531 0.13 16.23 -19.42
N PRO A 532 0.76 15.96 -18.25
CA PRO A 532 1.68 14.82 -18.10
C PRO A 532 1.05 13.45 -18.39
N TYR A 533 -0.27 13.33 -18.19
CA TYR A 533 -1.01 12.09 -18.43
C TYR A 533 -1.58 11.94 -19.84
N THR A 534 -1.52 12.98 -20.68
CA THR A 534 -2.18 12.97 -22.00
C THR A 534 -1.67 11.84 -22.89
N GLN A 535 -0.35 11.75 -23.08
CA GLN A 535 0.26 10.74 -23.93
C GLN A 535 0.08 9.33 -23.33
N LEU A 536 0.24 9.21 -22.00
CA LEU A 536 0.04 7.97 -21.28
C LEU A 536 -1.36 7.38 -21.52
N TYR A 537 -2.41 8.20 -21.39
CA TYR A 537 -3.79 7.76 -21.58
C TYR A 537 -4.12 7.48 -23.05
N LYS A 538 -3.59 8.28 -23.99
CA LYS A 538 -3.76 8.04 -25.43
C LYS A 538 -3.15 6.71 -25.85
N ASP A 539 -1.93 6.42 -25.40
CA ASP A 539 -1.24 5.15 -25.67
C ASP A 539 -2.02 3.96 -25.09
N ALA A 540 -2.51 4.10 -23.85
CA ALA A 540 -3.27 3.05 -23.18
C ALA A 540 -4.60 2.74 -23.91
N ILE A 541 -5.34 3.77 -24.32
CA ILE A 541 -6.57 3.61 -25.11
C ILE A 541 -6.28 3.00 -26.48
N LEU A 542 -5.19 3.41 -27.14
CA LEU A 542 -4.77 2.85 -28.41
C LEU A 542 -4.47 1.35 -28.30
N ARG A 543 -3.77 0.93 -27.25
CA ARG A 543 -3.48 -0.49 -26.96
C ARG A 543 -4.76 -1.29 -26.76
N LEU A 544 -5.71 -0.77 -25.98
CA LEU A 544 -7.01 -1.42 -25.80
C LEU A 544 -7.72 -1.61 -27.14
N LYS A 545 -7.78 -0.58 -27.99
CA LYS A 545 -8.40 -0.67 -29.32
C LYS A 545 -7.74 -1.75 -30.18
N GLN A 546 -6.42 -1.75 -30.27
CA GLN A 546 -5.66 -2.75 -31.05
C GLN A 546 -5.93 -4.18 -30.57
N ALA A 547 -6.00 -4.39 -29.25
CA ALA A 547 -6.27 -5.70 -28.67
C ALA A 547 -7.72 -6.15 -28.91
N SER A 548 -8.68 -5.24 -28.77
CA SER A 548 -10.09 -5.49 -29.06
C SER A 548 -10.32 -5.83 -30.54
N ASP A 549 -9.68 -5.10 -31.46
CA ASP A 549 -9.73 -5.36 -32.90
C ASP A 549 -9.16 -6.75 -33.23
N SER A 550 -8.03 -7.12 -32.62
CA SER A 550 -7.40 -8.44 -32.78
C SER A 550 -8.29 -9.58 -32.28
N ALA A 551 -9.12 -9.31 -31.27
CA ALA A 551 -10.09 -10.26 -30.72
C ALA A 551 -11.46 -10.24 -31.45
N ALA A 552 -11.61 -9.44 -32.52
CA ALA A 552 -12.87 -9.19 -33.21
C ALA A 552 -14.01 -8.71 -32.28
N VAL A 553 -13.66 -7.92 -31.26
CA VAL A 553 -14.59 -7.31 -30.30
C VAL A 553 -14.60 -5.81 -30.49
N THR A 554 -15.77 -5.20 -30.66
CA THR A 554 -15.89 -3.74 -30.69
C THR A 554 -15.77 -3.15 -29.30
N LEU A 555 -14.74 -2.35 -29.06
CA LEU A 555 -14.57 -1.55 -27.85
C LEU A 555 -15.28 -0.20 -27.99
N LYS A 556 -16.13 0.13 -27.02
CA LYS A 556 -16.80 1.44 -26.95
C LYS A 556 -16.33 2.22 -25.73
N LEU A 557 -16.06 3.50 -25.93
CA LEU A 557 -15.58 4.43 -24.91
C LEU A 557 -16.67 5.45 -24.62
N TYR A 558 -17.29 5.42 -23.46
CA TYR A 558 -18.42 6.24 -23.09
C TYR A 558 -18.05 7.40 -22.17
N VAL A 559 -18.67 8.55 -22.41
CA VAL A 559 -18.71 9.69 -21.49
C VAL A 559 -20.18 10.06 -21.26
N GLN A 560 -20.61 10.20 -20.00
CA GLN A 560 -21.98 10.64 -19.72
C GLN A 560 -22.13 12.13 -20.00
N ASP A 561 -23.28 12.52 -20.55
CA ASP A 561 -23.59 13.91 -20.89
C ASP A 561 -23.56 14.86 -19.69
N VAL A 562 -23.87 14.37 -18.49
CA VAL A 562 -23.79 15.12 -17.23
C VAL A 562 -22.38 15.68 -16.95
N TYR A 563 -21.32 14.98 -17.37
CA TYR A 563 -19.92 15.41 -17.18
C TYR A 563 -19.46 16.46 -18.19
N LEU A 564 -20.21 16.71 -19.26
CA LEU A 564 -19.90 17.80 -20.18
C LEU A 564 -19.95 19.14 -19.45
N ASN A 565 -20.84 19.29 -18.46
CA ASN A 565 -20.89 20.46 -17.59
C ASN A 565 -19.59 20.66 -16.81
N GLU A 566 -19.04 19.59 -16.26
CA GLU A 566 -17.82 19.64 -15.46
C GLU A 566 -16.61 19.99 -16.31
N ILE A 567 -16.47 19.36 -17.48
CA ILE A 567 -15.40 19.68 -18.44
C ILE A 567 -15.48 21.16 -18.86
N MET A 568 -16.69 21.65 -19.16
CA MET A 568 -16.92 23.06 -19.50
C MET A 568 -16.61 24.00 -18.33
N SER A 569 -16.93 23.61 -17.09
CA SER A 569 -16.61 24.37 -15.88
C SER A 569 -15.10 24.53 -15.71
N HIS A 570 -14.33 23.44 -15.86
CA HIS A 570 -12.86 23.47 -15.82
C HIS A 570 -12.26 24.41 -16.88
N LYS A 571 -12.78 24.36 -18.11
CA LYS A 571 -12.35 25.27 -19.18
C LYS A 571 -12.68 26.73 -18.85
N THR A 572 -13.90 26.99 -18.39
CA THR A 572 -14.36 28.35 -18.04
C THR A 572 -13.53 28.95 -16.91
N LYS A 573 -13.17 28.16 -15.89
CA LYS A 573 -12.26 28.58 -14.82
C LYS A 573 -10.87 28.94 -15.36
N ALA A 574 -10.34 28.16 -16.31
CA ALA A 574 -9.06 28.45 -16.95
C ALA A 574 -9.10 29.73 -17.81
N GLU A 575 -10.19 29.95 -18.55
CA GLU A 575 -10.41 31.19 -19.32
C GLU A 575 -10.59 32.42 -18.43
N ALA A 576 -11.26 32.29 -17.28
CA ALA A 576 -11.32 33.35 -16.28
C ALA A 576 -9.93 33.68 -15.74
N TYR A 577 -9.12 32.67 -15.43
CA TYR A 577 -7.75 32.86 -14.97
C TYR A 577 -6.87 33.55 -16.01
N TYR A 578 -7.00 33.18 -17.29
CA TYR A 578 -6.34 33.86 -18.40
C TYR A 578 -6.74 35.34 -18.52
N ARG A 579 -8.04 35.64 -18.44
CA ARG A 579 -8.57 37.02 -18.53
C ARG A 579 -8.03 37.93 -17.43
N GLU A 580 -7.93 37.43 -16.21
CA GLU A 580 -7.38 38.20 -15.07
C GLU A 580 -5.85 38.38 -15.19
N ALA A 581 -5.15 37.40 -15.75
CA ALA A 581 -3.70 37.43 -15.89
C ALA A 581 -3.24 38.40 -17.00
N GLY A 582 -3.89 38.38 -18.16
CA GLY A 582 -3.52 39.18 -19.33
C GLY A 582 -2.33 38.60 -20.11
N GLU A 583 -1.50 39.46 -20.70
CA GLU A 583 -0.38 39.07 -21.57
C GLU A 583 0.71 38.23 -20.87
N ASP A 584 0.89 38.40 -19.55
CA ASP A 584 1.86 37.64 -18.75
C ASP A 584 1.37 36.24 -18.32
N PHE A 585 0.22 35.78 -18.83
CA PHE A 585 -0.36 34.50 -18.40
C PHE A 585 0.57 33.30 -18.58
N TYR A 586 1.38 33.26 -19.63
CA TYR A 586 2.31 32.12 -19.83
C TYR A 586 3.31 31.98 -18.67
N LYS A 587 3.82 33.10 -18.13
CA LYS A 587 4.71 33.08 -16.96
C LYS A 587 3.97 32.60 -15.72
N ILE A 588 2.77 33.12 -15.50
CA ILE A 588 1.93 32.75 -14.35
C ILE A 588 1.57 31.27 -14.41
N ALA A 589 1.19 30.74 -15.57
CA ALA A 589 0.84 29.34 -15.75
C ALA A 589 2.03 28.39 -15.49
N ILE A 590 3.23 28.74 -15.97
CA ILE A 590 4.46 27.98 -15.66
C ILE A 590 4.75 28.03 -14.16
N ASN A 591 4.67 29.22 -13.55
CA ASN A 591 4.92 29.40 -12.13
C ASN A 591 3.93 28.61 -11.25
N ASP A 592 2.66 28.56 -11.67
CA ASP A 592 1.60 27.80 -11.01
C ASP A 592 1.89 26.29 -11.03
N VAL A 593 2.32 25.76 -12.18
CA VAL A 593 2.72 24.36 -12.31
C VAL A 593 3.97 24.02 -11.49
N ILE A 594 4.94 24.93 -11.37
CA ILE A 594 6.12 24.74 -10.51
C ILE A 594 5.71 24.73 -9.03
N TYR A 595 4.80 25.62 -8.60
CA TYR A 595 4.39 25.73 -7.20
C TYR A 595 3.40 24.63 -6.77
N SER A 596 2.29 24.46 -7.50
CA SER A 596 1.22 23.52 -7.14
C SER A 596 1.43 22.12 -7.71
N GLY A 597 2.27 21.98 -8.74
CA GLY A 597 2.42 20.75 -9.50
C GLY A 597 1.37 20.62 -10.61
N SER A 598 1.74 19.95 -11.72
CA SER A 598 0.88 19.81 -12.90
C SER A 598 -0.46 19.11 -12.61
N THR A 599 -0.50 18.21 -11.62
CA THR A 599 -1.68 17.40 -11.28
C THR A 599 -2.66 18.11 -10.34
N ASN A 600 -2.19 19.14 -9.62
CA ASN A 600 -3.03 19.92 -8.71
C ASN A 600 -3.43 21.28 -9.31
N THR A 601 -2.91 21.60 -10.49
CA THR A 601 -3.29 22.80 -11.26
C THR A 601 -4.46 22.47 -12.18
N ASN A 602 -5.26 23.48 -12.55
CA ASN A 602 -6.30 23.28 -13.57
C ASN A 602 -5.71 22.63 -14.84
N VAL A 603 -6.34 21.56 -15.31
CA VAL A 603 -5.80 20.67 -16.36
C VAL A 603 -5.45 21.41 -17.66
N PHE A 604 -6.24 22.41 -18.07
CA PHE A 604 -5.96 23.20 -19.27
C PHE A 604 -4.78 24.16 -19.07
N VAL A 605 -4.66 24.75 -17.89
CA VAL A 605 -3.55 25.63 -17.50
C VAL A 605 -2.26 24.82 -17.43
N ALA A 606 -2.31 23.64 -16.80
CA ALA A 606 -1.20 22.71 -16.71
C ALA A 606 -0.75 22.19 -18.09
N GLY A 607 -1.72 21.86 -18.96
CA GLY A 607 -1.45 21.46 -20.34
C GLY A 607 -0.74 22.56 -21.12
N TYR A 608 -1.24 23.79 -21.06
CA TYR A 608 -0.60 24.94 -21.71
C TYR A 608 0.79 25.24 -21.18
N ALA A 609 0.98 25.27 -19.85
CA ALA A 609 2.28 25.54 -19.24
C ALA A 609 3.34 24.54 -19.71
N ASN A 610 3.04 23.24 -19.68
CA ASN A 610 3.95 22.20 -20.16
C ASN A 610 4.15 22.26 -21.68
N TRP A 611 3.11 22.60 -22.45
CA TRP A 611 3.21 22.76 -23.89
C TRP A 611 4.20 23.89 -24.23
N VAL A 612 4.10 25.03 -23.55
CA VAL A 612 5.00 26.18 -23.72
C VAL A 612 6.42 25.83 -23.31
N THR A 613 6.63 25.12 -22.20
CA THR A 613 7.97 24.67 -21.78
C THR A 613 8.64 23.79 -22.84
N ASN A 614 7.88 22.94 -23.53
CA ASN A 614 8.42 22.00 -24.51
C ASN A 614 8.53 22.56 -25.94
N ASN A 615 7.69 23.53 -26.31
CA ASN A 615 7.59 24.02 -27.69
C ASN A 615 7.94 25.51 -27.85
N GLY A 616 8.18 26.23 -26.75
CA GLY A 616 8.34 27.69 -26.76
C GLY A 616 7.02 28.46 -26.66
N VAL A 617 7.12 29.79 -26.54
CA VAL A 617 5.97 30.71 -26.39
C VAL A 617 5.41 31.10 -27.77
N ASP A 618 5.15 30.10 -28.62
CA ASP A 618 4.76 30.32 -30.02
C ASP A 618 3.29 30.68 -30.20
N ILE A 619 2.43 30.23 -29.27
CA ILE A 619 0.99 30.52 -29.26
C ILE A 619 0.55 30.99 -27.88
N ASN A 620 -0.41 31.91 -27.83
CA ASN A 620 -1.03 32.34 -26.57
C ASN A 620 -2.07 31.31 -26.09
N PHE A 621 -2.58 31.48 -24.86
CA PHE A 621 -3.50 30.52 -24.26
C PHE A 621 -4.83 30.37 -25.04
N SER A 622 -5.33 31.46 -25.64
CA SER A 622 -6.54 31.42 -26.46
C SER A 622 -6.33 30.59 -27.71
N GLU A 623 -5.20 30.79 -28.40
CA GLU A 623 -4.81 30.01 -29.58
C GLU A 623 -4.57 28.53 -29.24
N TYR A 624 -3.96 28.25 -28.09
CA TYR A 624 -3.82 26.90 -27.55
C TYR A 624 -5.19 26.23 -27.35
N LEU A 625 -6.14 26.92 -26.71
CA LEU A 625 -7.50 26.40 -26.53
C LEU A 625 -8.24 26.24 -27.86
N GLU A 626 -8.08 27.13 -28.83
CA GLU A 626 -8.66 26.97 -30.17
C GLU A 626 -8.10 25.75 -30.90
N LYS A 627 -6.80 25.48 -30.73
CA LYS A 627 -6.14 24.34 -31.39
C LYS A 627 -6.54 22.99 -30.77
N PHE A 628 -6.53 22.90 -29.44
CA PHE A 628 -6.67 21.61 -28.74
C PHE A 628 -8.03 21.39 -28.07
N ALA A 629 -8.74 22.47 -27.73
CA ALA A 629 -10.05 22.42 -27.06
C ALA A 629 -11.08 23.44 -27.64
N PRO A 630 -11.39 23.42 -28.96
CA PRO A 630 -12.16 24.47 -29.66
C PRO A 630 -13.65 24.57 -29.29
N PHE A 631 -14.11 23.81 -28.30
CA PHE A 631 -15.52 23.75 -27.91
C PHE A 631 -15.88 24.85 -26.91
N ASN A 632 -16.98 25.56 -27.15
CA ASN A 632 -17.50 26.60 -26.24
C ASN A 632 -18.93 26.33 -25.74
N THR A 633 -19.54 25.22 -26.18
CA THR A 633 -20.85 24.75 -25.72
C THR A 633 -20.80 23.23 -25.54
N GLN A 634 -21.68 22.69 -24.70
CA GLN A 634 -21.78 21.23 -24.49
C GLN A 634 -22.08 20.47 -25.79
N ALA A 635 -22.89 21.04 -26.69
CA ALA A 635 -23.18 20.43 -27.99
C ALA A 635 -21.93 20.32 -28.89
N LYS A 636 -21.08 21.35 -28.90
CA LYS A 636 -19.80 21.31 -29.62
C LYS A 636 -18.81 20.37 -28.95
N LEU A 637 -18.75 20.35 -27.62
CA LEU A 637 -17.92 19.41 -26.86
C LEU A 637 -18.32 17.96 -27.16
N LYS A 638 -19.62 17.65 -27.16
CA LYS A 638 -20.16 16.33 -27.55
C LYS A 638 -19.70 15.94 -28.96
N THR A 639 -19.87 16.83 -29.92
CA THR A 639 -19.45 16.59 -31.31
C THR A 639 -17.94 16.38 -31.42
N TRP A 640 -17.15 17.12 -30.63
CA TRP A 640 -15.70 17.01 -30.60
C TRP A 640 -15.25 15.68 -29.98
N LEU A 641 -15.83 15.26 -28.84
CA LEU A 641 -15.54 13.96 -28.20
C LEU A 641 -15.84 12.78 -29.14
N ILE A 642 -16.94 12.87 -29.90
CA ILE A 642 -17.28 11.86 -30.92
C ILE A 642 -16.20 11.76 -31.99
N LYS A 643 -15.64 12.89 -32.45
CA LYS A 643 -14.51 12.88 -33.39
C LYS A 643 -13.24 12.29 -32.81
N GLN A 644 -13.05 12.36 -31.48
CA GLN A 644 -11.94 11.71 -30.78
C GLN A 644 -12.18 10.21 -30.52
N GLY A 645 -13.33 9.67 -30.94
CA GLY A 645 -13.67 8.26 -30.81
C GLY A 645 -14.32 7.87 -29.48
N PHE A 646 -14.97 8.83 -28.80
CA PHE A 646 -15.85 8.58 -27.64
C PHE A 646 -17.32 8.62 -28.04
N GLU A 647 -18.16 7.85 -27.35
CA GLU A 647 -19.61 7.94 -27.42
C GLU A 647 -20.12 8.76 -26.23
N VAL A 648 -21.04 9.68 -26.48
CA VAL A 648 -21.67 10.47 -25.42
C VAL A 648 -23.04 9.89 -25.13
N ALA A 649 -23.15 9.19 -24.01
CA ALA A 649 -24.39 8.59 -23.53
C ALA A 649 -25.21 9.62 -22.76
N SER A 650 -26.53 9.52 -22.91
CA SER A 650 -27.49 10.27 -22.08
C SER A 650 -28.15 9.28 -21.14
N ALA A 651 -28.03 9.52 -19.84
CA ALA A 651 -28.57 8.61 -18.85
C ALA A 651 -30.03 8.94 -18.52
N THR A 652 -30.84 7.89 -18.39
CA THR A 652 -32.24 8.01 -17.96
C THR A 652 -32.34 7.90 -16.44
N LYS A 653 -32.98 8.90 -15.80
CA LYS A 653 -33.27 8.89 -14.36
C LYS A 653 -34.37 7.87 -14.04
N GLY A 654 -33.97 6.63 -13.78
CA GLY A 654 -34.86 5.53 -13.38
C GLY A 654 -34.95 5.34 -11.86
N GLN A 655 -35.56 4.24 -11.44
CA GLN A 655 -35.71 3.87 -10.03
C GLN A 655 -34.36 3.70 -9.31
N VAL A 656 -33.37 3.08 -9.99
CA VAL A 656 -32.02 2.86 -9.46
C VAL A 656 -31.33 4.20 -9.14
N TYR A 657 -31.51 5.21 -10.00
CA TYR A 657 -30.99 6.56 -9.77
C TYR A 657 -31.62 7.21 -8.53
N ALA A 658 -32.95 7.17 -8.39
CA ALA A 658 -33.62 7.79 -7.26
C ALA A 658 -33.18 7.20 -5.91
N ASP A 659 -33.02 5.87 -5.86
CA ASP A 659 -32.50 5.15 -4.71
C ASP A 659 -31.06 5.59 -4.38
N LEU A 660 -30.16 5.58 -5.37
CA LEU A 660 -28.75 5.94 -5.20
C LEU A 660 -28.55 7.41 -4.82
N TYR A 661 -29.31 8.32 -5.43
CA TYR A 661 -29.27 9.74 -5.10
C TYR A 661 -29.60 9.98 -3.63
N SER A 662 -30.66 9.34 -3.11
CA SER A 662 -31.03 9.47 -1.69
C SER A 662 -29.96 8.91 -0.74
N ILE A 663 -29.30 7.81 -1.13
CA ILE A 663 -28.21 7.22 -0.35
C ILE A 663 -27.00 8.16 -0.31
N MET A 664 -26.57 8.64 -1.49
CA MET A 664 -25.42 9.53 -1.62
C MET A 664 -25.66 10.86 -0.91
N GLU A 665 -26.85 11.46 -1.04
CA GLU A 665 -27.22 12.69 -0.35
C GLU A 665 -27.10 12.55 1.18
N LYS A 666 -27.59 11.45 1.76
CA LYS A 666 -27.44 11.16 3.19
C LYS A 666 -25.99 10.98 3.60
N TYR A 667 -25.21 10.26 2.79
CA TYR A 667 -23.80 10.00 3.07
C TYR A 667 -22.98 11.30 3.08
N TYR A 668 -23.13 12.13 2.04
CA TYR A 668 -22.41 13.40 1.93
C TYR A 668 -22.85 14.43 2.98
N ALA A 669 -24.11 14.38 3.43
CA ALA A 669 -24.59 15.23 4.53
C ALA A 669 -23.95 14.92 5.90
N GLN A 670 -23.40 13.71 6.08
CA GLN A 670 -22.75 13.28 7.32
C GLN A 670 -21.23 13.55 7.34
N SER A 671 -20.63 13.95 6.21
CA SER A 671 -19.19 14.25 6.10
C SER A 671 -18.86 15.62 6.70
N LEU A 672 -17.92 15.66 7.67
CA LEU A 672 -17.39 16.89 8.30
C LEU A 672 -16.55 17.77 7.35
N VAL A 673 -16.16 17.24 6.18
CA VAL A 673 -15.40 17.95 5.15
C VAL A 673 -16.39 18.47 4.11
N TYR A 674 -16.35 19.79 3.84
CA TYR A 674 -17.14 20.56 2.86
C TYR A 674 -18.02 19.68 1.94
N GLY A 675 -19.34 19.69 2.18
CA GLY A 675 -20.30 18.86 1.44
C GLY A 675 -20.18 19.04 -0.08
N LYS A 676 -20.22 17.91 -0.81
CA LYS A 676 -20.22 17.88 -2.28
C LYS A 676 -21.45 18.62 -2.81
N ALA A 677 -21.30 19.46 -3.84
CA ALA A 677 -22.42 20.24 -4.37
C ALA A 677 -23.56 19.32 -4.86
N PRO A 678 -24.85 19.67 -4.67
CA PRO A 678 -25.97 18.80 -5.05
C PRO A 678 -25.93 18.33 -6.51
N LEU A 679 -25.47 19.19 -7.42
CA LEU A 679 -25.30 18.87 -8.83
C LEU A 679 -24.26 17.75 -9.07
N LEU A 680 -23.18 17.73 -8.28
CA LEU A 680 -22.15 16.70 -8.39
C LEU A 680 -22.66 15.36 -7.82
N ILE A 681 -23.46 15.39 -6.74
CA ILE A 681 -24.14 14.20 -6.20
C ILE A 681 -25.09 13.60 -7.24
N GLU A 682 -25.82 14.45 -7.97
CA GLU A 682 -26.69 14.04 -9.07
C GLU A 682 -25.89 13.35 -10.19
N HIS A 683 -24.75 13.92 -10.60
CA HIS A 683 -23.91 13.34 -11.64
C HIS A 683 -23.38 11.95 -11.23
N ASP A 684 -22.88 11.83 -10.01
CA ASP A 684 -22.39 10.56 -9.44
C ASP A 684 -23.49 9.49 -9.42
N ALA A 685 -24.68 9.84 -8.93
CA ALA A 685 -25.81 8.93 -8.82
C ALA A 685 -26.26 8.44 -10.19
N ILE A 686 -26.25 9.31 -11.21
CA ILE A 686 -26.59 8.96 -12.60
C ILE A 686 -25.61 7.94 -13.17
N GLN A 687 -24.31 8.14 -12.95
CA GLN A 687 -23.29 7.26 -13.53
C GLN A 687 -23.29 5.89 -12.88
N VAL A 688 -23.38 5.86 -11.56
CA VAL A 688 -23.47 4.60 -10.81
C VAL A 688 -24.77 3.87 -11.15
N ALA A 689 -25.89 4.57 -11.32
CA ALA A 689 -27.14 3.96 -11.78
C ALA A 689 -27.00 3.34 -13.18
N THR A 690 -26.27 4.01 -14.08
CA THR A 690 -25.99 3.46 -15.42
C THR A 690 -25.16 2.20 -15.32
N LEU A 691 -24.06 2.23 -14.54
CA LEU A 691 -23.22 1.06 -14.31
C LEU A 691 -24.03 -0.12 -13.75
N VAL A 692 -24.80 0.11 -12.69
CA VAL A 692 -25.67 -0.92 -12.09
C VAL A 692 -26.63 -1.51 -13.12
N THR A 693 -27.21 -0.66 -13.96
CA THR A 693 -28.16 -1.08 -15.00
C THR A 693 -27.49 -1.95 -16.07
N GLU A 694 -26.28 -1.60 -16.51
CA GLU A 694 -25.53 -2.39 -17.50
C GLU A 694 -25.00 -3.71 -16.91
N VAL A 695 -24.54 -3.69 -15.65
CA VAL A 695 -24.13 -4.89 -14.91
C VAL A 695 -25.30 -5.87 -14.77
N LEU A 696 -26.50 -5.38 -14.46
CA LEU A 696 -27.70 -6.20 -14.38
C LEU A 696 -28.11 -6.85 -15.72
N LYS A 697 -27.72 -6.25 -16.85
CA LYS A 697 -27.93 -6.84 -18.19
C LYS A 697 -26.88 -7.89 -18.55
N GLY A 698 -25.85 -8.07 -17.72
CA GLY A 698 -24.74 -8.99 -17.97
C GLY A 698 -23.70 -8.45 -18.97
N GLU A 699 -23.70 -7.13 -19.23
CA GLU A 699 -22.74 -6.51 -20.14
C GLU A 699 -21.38 -6.33 -19.48
N LYS A 700 -20.32 -6.51 -20.27
CA LYS A 700 -18.93 -6.38 -19.82
C LYS A 700 -18.50 -4.92 -19.85
N CYS A 701 -19.01 -4.16 -18.90
CA CYS A 701 -18.75 -2.74 -18.74
C CYS A 701 -17.71 -2.47 -17.63
N LEU A 702 -16.97 -1.38 -17.76
CA LEU A 702 -16.00 -0.91 -16.77
C LEU A 702 -16.20 0.59 -16.54
N PHE A 703 -16.31 1.01 -15.29
CA PHE A 703 -16.38 2.42 -14.94
C PHE A 703 -15.06 2.89 -14.33
N VAL A 704 -14.45 3.91 -14.96
CA VAL A 704 -13.15 4.47 -14.58
C VAL A 704 -13.36 5.81 -13.90
N THR A 705 -13.06 5.89 -12.60
CA THR A 705 -13.21 7.11 -11.79
C THR A 705 -12.03 7.36 -10.87
N ALA A 706 -11.75 8.62 -10.57
CA ALA A 706 -10.80 9.01 -9.52
C ALA A 706 -11.46 9.17 -8.14
N ASP A 707 -12.80 9.06 -8.03
CA ASP A 707 -13.52 9.26 -6.78
C ASP A 707 -13.55 7.98 -5.94
N ARG A 708 -12.86 8.02 -4.80
CA ARG A 708 -12.81 6.91 -3.83
C ARG A 708 -14.10 6.75 -3.04
N GLN A 709 -14.86 7.83 -2.85
CA GLN A 709 -16.03 7.86 -1.97
C GLN A 709 -17.19 7.10 -2.61
N LEU A 710 -17.34 7.16 -3.94
CA LEU A 710 -18.40 6.44 -4.66
C LEU A 710 -18.41 4.94 -4.41
N ARG A 711 -17.22 4.32 -4.42
CA ARG A 711 -17.11 2.88 -4.17
C ARG A 711 -17.43 2.54 -2.72
N GLN A 712 -16.99 3.36 -1.76
CA GLN A 712 -17.27 3.15 -0.34
C GLN A 712 -18.77 3.24 -0.05
N ILE A 713 -19.44 4.24 -0.65
CA ILE A 713 -20.90 4.39 -0.55
C ILE A 713 -21.61 3.13 -1.04
N LEU A 714 -21.13 2.52 -2.14
CA LEU A 714 -21.78 1.34 -2.71
C LEU A 714 -21.60 0.06 -1.91
N LYS A 715 -20.48 -0.11 -1.21
CA LYS A 715 -20.22 -1.31 -0.38
C LYS A 715 -21.29 -1.51 0.69
N ASP A 716 -21.81 -0.43 1.26
CA ASP A 716 -22.80 -0.48 2.31
C ASP A 716 -24.25 -0.54 1.77
N THR A 717 -24.43 -0.91 0.50
CA THR A 717 -25.73 -0.90 -0.19
C THR A 717 -26.03 -2.22 -0.90
N LYS A 718 -27.29 -2.39 -1.31
CA LYS A 718 -27.73 -3.51 -2.17
C LYS A 718 -27.04 -3.58 -3.54
N TYR A 719 -26.23 -2.59 -3.89
CA TYR A 719 -25.52 -2.47 -5.17
C TYR A 719 -24.01 -2.76 -5.05
N GLU A 720 -23.57 -3.42 -3.98
CA GLU A 720 -22.16 -3.78 -3.73
C GLU A 720 -21.48 -4.45 -4.93
N THR A 721 -22.19 -5.31 -5.66
CA THR A 721 -21.67 -6.02 -6.85
C THR A 721 -21.21 -5.07 -7.97
N ALA A 722 -21.76 -3.86 -8.07
CA ALA A 722 -21.31 -2.87 -9.05
C ALA A 722 -19.88 -2.39 -8.78
N THR A 723 -19.38 -2.52 -7.55
CA THR A 723 -18.02 -2.12 -7.18
C THR A 723 -16.94 -2.97 -7.87
N GLU A 724 -17.26 -4.19 -8.31
CA GLU A 724 -16.35 -5.05 -9.08
C GLU A 724 -16.07 -4.49 -10.48
N PHE A 725 -16.97 -3.67 -11.01
CA PHE A 725 -16.89 -3.05 -12.33
C PHE A 725 -16.37 -1.61 -12.26
N MET A 726 -15.89 -1.16 -11.09
CA MET A 726 -15.28 0.15 -10.89
C MET A 726 -13.77 0.02 -10.72
N ILE A 727 -13.03 0.83 -11.46
CA ILE A 727 -11.57 0.89 -11.40
C ILE A 727 -11.09 2.35 -11.32
N SER A 728 -9.94 2.54 -10.67
CA SER A 728 -9.26 3.84 -10.72
C SER A 728 -8.61 4.10 -12.07
N HIS A 729 -8.37 5.38 -12.40
CA HIS A 729 -7.58 5.75 -13.56
C HIS A 729 -6.15 5.14 -13.51
N VAL A 730 -5.52 5.12 -12.34
CA VAL A 730 -4.25 4.40 -12.12
C VAL A 730 -4.42 2.91 -12.41
N GLY A 731 -5.48 2.30 -11.86
CA GLY A 731 -5.77 0.89 -12.06
C GLY A 731 -6.03 0.53 -13.53
N LEU A 732 -6.67 1.39 -14.30
CA LEU A 732 -6.87 1.16 -15.74
C LEU A 732 -5.54 1.08 -16.49
N ILE A 733 -4.63 2.02 -16.27
CA ILE A 733 -3.32 2.02 -16.92
C ILE A 733 -2.53 0.77 -16.53
N GLN A 734 -2.56 0.42 -15.25
CA GLN A 734 -1.90 -0.79 -14.78
C GLN A 734 -2.52 -2.07 -15.35
N PHE A 735 -3.86 -2.14 -15.45
CA PHE A 735 -4.56 -3.25 -16.09
C PHE A 735 -4.12 -3.43 -17.54
N ILE A 736 -4.02 -2.33 -18.28
CA ILE A 736 -3.57 -2.34 -19.68
C ILE A 736 -2.10 -2.79 -19.78
N GLU A 737 -1.22 -2.31 -18.91
CA GLU A 737 0.17 -2.78 -18.84
C GLU A 737 0.26 -4.28 -18.55
N ILE A 738 -0.52 -4.78 -17.60
CA ILE A 738 -0.55 -6.19 -17.24
C ILE A 738 -1.06 -7.07 -18.37
N MET A 739 -2.14 -6.65 -19.03
CA MET A 739 -2.83 -7.46 -20.03
C MET A 739 -2.19 -7.35 -21.42
N LEU A 740 -1.71 -6.17 -21.78
CA LEU A 740 -1.30 -5.83 -23.16
C LEU A 740 0.15 -5.35 -23.25
N GLY A 741 0.69 -4.76 -22.18
CA GLY A 741 2.04 -4.17 -22.15
C GLY A 741 2.23 -2.99 -23.12
N GLY A 742 3.44 -2.43 -23.10
CA GLY A 742 3.90 -1.48 -24.12
C GLY A 742 3.28 -0.09 -24.04
N VAL A 743 2.82 0.32 -22.85
CA VAL A 743 2.55 1.72 -22.49
C VAL A 743 3.89 2.42 -22.25
N ARG A 744 4.05 3.64 -22.78
CA ARG A 744 5.31 4.37 -22.65
C ARG A 744 5.66 4.66 -21.19
N GLN A 745 6.91 4.35 -20.84
CA GLN A 745 7.53 4.69 -19.56
C GLN A 745 7.98 6.17 -19.58
N GLY A 746 8.14 6.78 -18.41
CA GLY A 746 8.67 8.14 -18.26
C GLY A 746 7.88 8.98 -17.27
N VAL A 747 8.02 10.31 -17.37
CA VAL A 747 7.53 11.27 -16.36
C VAL A 747 6.03 11.11 -16.04
N GLY A 748 5.20 10.84 -17.05
CA GLY A 748 3.75 10.64 -16.84
C GLY A 748 3.43 9.42 -15.97
N MET A 749 4.08 8.28 -16.23
CA MET A 749 3.89 7.04 -15.48
C MET A 749 4.51 7.14 -14.08
N ALA A 750 5.70 7.74 -13.96
CA ALA A 750 6.32 7.99 -12.67
C ALA A 750 5.43 8.88 -11.79
N LYS A 751 4.90 9.98 -12.32
CA LYS A 751 3.98 10.85 -11.58
C LYS A 751 2.69 10.13 -11.19
N LEU A 752 2.13 9.32 -12.09
CA LEU A 752 0.93 8.53 -11.80
C LEU A 752 1.15 7.53 -10.64
N LEU A 753 2.32 6.90 -10.61
CA LEU A 753 2.65 5.86 -9.64
C LEU A 753 3.22 6.37 -8.33
N TRP A 754 3.90 7.52 -8.33
CA TRP A 754 4.68 8.01 -7.18
C TRP A 754 4.26 9.38 -6.69
N SER A 755 3.15 9.95 -7.20
CA SER A 755 2.67 11.28 -6.77
C SER A 755 2.63 11.38 -5.24
N SER A 756 3.32 12.38 -4.71
CA SER A 756 3.30 12.75 -3.30
C SER A 756 2.37 13.94 -3.09
N LYS A 757 1.71 14.05 -1.93
CA LYS A 757 1.05 15.31 -1.56
C LYS A 757 2.12 16.26 -1.06
N VAL A 758 2.18 17.47 -1.62
CA VAL A 758 2.95 18.57 -1.03
C VAL A 758 2.21 18.99 0.23
N SER A 759 2.68 18.52 1.39
CA SER A 759 2.01 18.72 2.68
C SER A 759 2.28 20.10 3.30
N ASP A 760 3.29 20.83 2.82
CA ASP A 760 3.71 22.10 3.41
C ASP A 760 3.87 23.23 2.36
N ARG A 761 3.16 24.34 2.59
CA ARG A 761 3.23 25.57 1.79
C ARG A 761 4.63 26.17 1.81
N ALA A 762 5.36 26.05 2.93
CA ALA A 762 6.74 26.51 3.01
C ALA A 762 7.66 25.73 2.07
N HIS A 763 7.46 24.41 2.01
CA HIS A 763 8.18 23.54 1.08
C HIS A 763 7.86 23.87 -0.39
N ALA A 764 6.59 24.14 -0.71
CA ALA A 764 6.18 24.49 -2.07
C ALA A 764 6.84 25.79 -2.57
N VAL A 765 6.86 26.83 -1.74
CA VAL A 765 7.53 28.11 -2.07
C VAL A 765 9.05 27.93 -2.19
N ARG A 766 9.65 27.11 -1.32
CA ARG A 766 11.08 26.80 -1.38
C ARG A 766 11.46 26.06 -2.67
N SER A 767 10.68 25.03 -3.01
CA SER A 767 10.85 24.25 -4.24
C SER A 767 10.73 25.14 -5.47
N TYR A 768 9.78 26.08 -5.45
CA TYR A 768 9.62 27.10 -6.49
C TYR A 768 10.90 27.91 -6.71
N PHE A 769 11.47 28.54 -5.67
CA PHE A 769 12.68 29.36 -5.82
C PHE A 769 13.91 28.54 -6.18
N THR A 770 14.00 27.30 -5.68
CA THR A 770 15.09 26.37 -6.03
C THR A 770 15.05 26.01 -7.51
N SER A 771 13.87 25.63 -8.02
CA SER A 771 13.65 25.33 -9.44
C SER A 771 14.00 26.53 -10.33
N LYS A 772 13.57 27.75 -9.94
CA LYS A 772 13.89 29.00 -10.65
C LYS A 772 15.39 29.33 -10.70
N ALA A 773 16.13 29.01 -9.65
CA ALA A 773 17.57 29.21 -9.64
C ALA A 773 18.29 28.22 -10.55
N LEU A 774 17.87 26.95 -10.55
CA LEU A 774 18.43 25.90 -11.40
C LEU A 774 18.20 26.18 -12.89
N ASP A 775 17.08 26.77 -13.27
CA ASP A 775 16.80 27.17 -14.65
C ASP A 775 17.74 28.28 -15.16
N LYS A 776 18.29 29.10 -14.26
CA LYS A 776 18.98 30.36 -14.61
C LYS A 776 20.49 30.33 -14.42
N TYR A 777 21.01 29.44 -13.58
CA TYR A 777 22.43 29.40 -13.20
C TYR A 777 23.01 27.99 -13.31
N ASP A 778 24.27 27.89 -13.78
CA ASP A 778 24.99 26.62 -13.86
C ASP A 778 25.24 26.00 -12.46
N ALA A 779 25.30 24.67 -12.37
CA ALA A 779 25.48 23.94 -11.11
C ALA A 779 26.70 24.38 -10.27
N GLY A 780 27.79 24.80 -10.91
CA GLY A 780 28.99 25.32 -10.23
C GLY A 780 28.84 26.73 -9.64
N MET A 781 27.73 27.42 -9.92
CA MET A 781 27.45 28.79 -9.47
C MET A 781 26.46 28.86 -8.28
N LEU A 782 25.95 27.73 -7.79
CA LEU A 782 24.85 27.65 -6.83
C LEU A 782 25.28 27.42 -5.36
N MET A 783 26.57 27.60 -5.04
CA MET A 783 27.13 27.34 -3.70
C MET A 783 26.52 28.23 -2.59
N SER A 784 25.94 29.39 -2.92
CA SER A 784 25.22 30.25 -1.98
C SER A 784 23.69 30.11 -2.02
N MET A 785 23.15 29.22 -2.85
CA MET A 785 21.71 29.09 -3.10
C MET A 785 20.89 28.73 -1.86
N PRO A 786 21.28 27.74 -1.01
CA PRO A 786 20.40 27.27 0.07
C PRO A 786 20.08 28.36 1.10
N GLU A 787 21.08 29.13 1.52
CA GLU A 787 20.91 30.21 2.51
C GLU A 787 20.03 31.35 1.98
N VAL A 788 20.18 31.69 0.69
CA VAL A 788 19.36 32.72 0.04
C VAL A 788 17.94 32.22 -0.16
N VAL A 789 17.75 30.96 -0.56
CA VAL A 789 16.44 30.33 -0.73
C VAL A 789 15.67 30.27 0.59
N GLU A 790 16.31 29.88 1.69
CA GLU A 790 15.63 29.75 2.98
C GLU A 790 15.13 31.10 3.49
N GLY A 791 16.03 32.08 3.62
CA GLY A 791 15.66 33.41 4.11
C GLY A 791 14.66 34.14 3.19
N PHE A 792 14.65 33.81 1.89
CA PHE A 792 13.70 34.39 0.95
C PHE A 792 12.34 33.69 0.94
N SER A 793 12.31 32.37 1.15
CA SER A 793 11.06 31.61 1.22
C SER A 793 10.22 32.04 2.43
N GLU A 794 10.85 32.20 3.60
CA GLU A 794 10.17 32.73 4.79
C GLU A 794 9.65 34.16 4.57
N HIS A 795 10.47 35.02 3.96
CA HIS A 795 10.08 36.38 3.62
C HIS A 795 8.89 36.42 2.66
N ALA A 796 8.91 35.60 1.61
CA ALA A 796 7.84 35.52 0.62
C ALA A 796 6.51 35.05 1.25
N ILE A 797 6.54 34.03 2.13
CA ILE A 797 5.35 33.56 2.84
C ILE A 797 4.79 34.65 3.75
N SER A 798 5.65 35.40 4.44
CA SER A 798 5.24 36.50 5.33
C SER A 798 4.62 37.66 4.54
N GLU A 799 5.22 38.05 3.42
CA GLU A 799 4.71 39.11 2.53
C GLU A 799 3.35 38.74 1.91
N LEU A 800 3.21 37.51 1.39
CA LEU A 800 1.94 37.03 0.84
C LEU A 800 0.84 37.03 1.91
N LYS A 801 1.14 36.59 3.13
CA LYS A 801 0.20 36.64 4.27
C LYS A 801 -0.17 38.07 4.65
N ARG A 802 0.78 39.01 4.62
CA ARG A 802 0.53 40.42 4.95
C ARG A 802 -0.43 41.09 3.97
N ASN A 803 -0.39 40.69 2.71
CA ASN A 803 -1.17 41.31 1.63
C ASN A 803 -2.52 40.59 1.35
N ASP A 804 -2.91 39.61 2.17
CA ASP A 804 -4.08 38.72 1.95
C ASP A 804 -4.03 38.00 0.58
N GLU A 805 -2.82 37.61 0.16
CA GLU A 805 -2.56 36.92 -1.10
C GLU A 805 -2.39 35.42 -0.86
N ASP A 806 -3.22 34.64 -1.56
CA ASP A 806 -3.29 33.20 -1.36
C ASP A 806 -3.01 32.45 -2.67
N LEU A 807 -1.86 31.78 -2.71
CA LEU A 807 -1.42 30.93 -3.82
C LEU A 807 -2.29 29.68 -3.98
N ASP A 808 -3.03 29.29 -2.93
CA ASP A 808 -3.90 28.11 -2.93
C ASP A 808 -5.36 28.47 -3.22
N SER A 809 -5.66 29.75 -3.51
CA SER A 809 -7.02 30.23 -3.75
C SER A 809 -7.62 29.65 -5.04
N GLU A 810 -8.90 29.26 -4.98
CA GLU A 810 -9.71 28.93 -6.16
C GLU A 810 -10.22 30.17 -6.91
N ASP A 811 -10.17 31.36 -6.30
CA ASP A 811 -10.55 32.62 -6.96
C ASP A 811 -9.43 33.05 -7.93
N PRO A 812 -9.70 33.11 -9.25
CA PRO A 812 -8.71 33.49 -10.24
C PRO A 812 -8.06 34.85 -9.94
N THR A 813 -8.81 35.80 -9.40
CA THR A 813 -8.33 37.17 -9.11
C THR A 813 -7.32 37.17 -7.96
N LYS A 814 -7.59 36.40 -6.91
CA LYS A 814 -6.67 36.25 -5.76
C LYS A 814 -5.43 35.47 -6.17
N ARG A 815 -5.61 34.38 -6.93
CA ARG A 815 -4.51 33.54 -7.43
C ARG A 815 -3.57 34.31 -8.36
N VAL A 816 -4.08 35.07 -9.33
CA VAL A 816 -3.26 35.93 -10.21
C VAL A 816 -2.48 36.96 -9.40
N ARG A 817 -3.12 37.63 -8.44
CA ARG A 817 -2.44 38.62 -7.58
C ARG A 817 -1.29 37.98 -6.80
N ALA A 818 -1.53 36.83 -6.19
CA ALA A 818 -0.50 36.09 -5.45
C ALA A 818 0.69 35.71 -6.34
N PHE A 819 0.47 35.20 -7.57
CA PHE A 819 1.57 34.89 -8.49
C PHE A 819 2.28 36.13 -9.06
N LYS A 820 1.56 37.25 -9.25
CA LYS A 820 2.18 38.54 -9.63
C LYS A 820 3.08 39.07 -8.52
N ALA A 821 2.63 39.02 -7.27
CA ALA A 821 3.45 39.37 -6.11
C ALA A 821 4.66 38.45 -5.95
N LEU A 822 4.48 37.14 -6.15
CA LEU A 822 5.57 36.17 -6.15
C LEU A 822 6.61 36.48 -7.25
N GLY A 823 6.19 36.91 -8.44
CA GLY A 823 7.10 37.34 -9.51
C GLY A 823 7.88 38.63 -9.18
N MET A 824 7.29 39.57 -8.43
CA MET A 824 8.03 40.74 -7.94
C MET A 824 9.11 40.33 -6.94
N LEU A 825 8.80 39.38 -6.07
CA LEU A 825 9.74 38.80 -5.13
C LEU A 825 10.85 38.02 -5.85
N GLU A 826 10.54 37.28 -6.91
CA GLU A 826 11.54 36.56 -7.74
C GLU A 826 12.64 37.48 -8.28
N THR A 827 12.31 38.72 -8.65
CA THR A 827 13.33 39.70 -9.10
C THR A 827 14.32 40.02 -7.98
N GLN A 828 13.82 40.27 -6.76
CA GLN A 828 14.66 40.52 -5.58
C GLN A 828 15.48 39.30 -5.18
N TYR A 829 14.90 38.10 -5.33
CA TYR A 829 15.59 36.84 -5.13
C TYR A 829 16.80 36.71 -6.06
N PHE A 830 16.63 36.97 -7.36
CA PHE A 830 17.74 36.89 -8.31
C PHE A 830 18.82 37.94 -8.07
N ASP A 831 18.47 39.15 -7.65
CA ASP A 831 19.45 40.18 -7.29
C ASP A 831 20.28 39.79 -6.06
N LYS A 832 19.64 39.20 -5.05
CA LYS A 832 20.33 38.64 -3.88
C LYS A 832 21.21 37.46 -4.24
N MET A 833 20.73 36.55 -5.09
CA MET A 833 21.53 35.43 -5.61
C MET A 833 22.77 35.94 -6.34
N LYS A 834 22.63 36.90 -7.26
CA LYS A 834 23.76 37.51 -7.98
C LYS A 834 24.77 38.16 -7.04
N THR A 835 24.28 38.82 -5.98
CA THR A 835 25.14 39.44 -4.96
C THR A 835 25.89 38.38 -4.13
N ALA A 836 25.22 37.33 -3.69
CA ALA A 836 25.81 36.22 -2.93
C ALA A 836 26.88 35.48 -3.75
N MET A 837 26.59 35.20 -5.02
CA MET A 837 27.53 34.59 -5.96
C MET A 837 28.77 35.46 -6.22
N SER A 838 28.62 36.78 -6.31
CA SER A 838 29.75 37.70 -6.49
C SER A 838 30.69 37.70 -5.28
N LYS A 839 30.15 37.54 -4.07
CA LYS A 839 30.93 37.43 -2.83
C LYS A 839 31.70 36.11 -2.76
N GLU A 840 31.09 34.99 -3.15
CA GLU A 840 31.79 33.69 -3.19
C GLU A 840 32.89 33.65 -4.25
N ARG A 841 32.71 34.29 -5.41
CA ARG A 841 33.79 34.42 -6.41
C ARG A 841 34.95 35.27 -5.89
N GLN A 842 34.66 36.32 -5.13
CA GLN A 842 35.70 37.15 -4.51
C GLN A 842 36.43 36.41 -3.37
N SER A 843 35.72 35.61 -2.55
CA SER A 843 36.38 34.82 -1.50
C SER A 843 37.22 33.69 -2.07
N ALA A 844 36.79 33.04 -3.15
CA ALA A 844 37.55 32.01 -3.87
C ALA A 844 38.82 32.59 -4.53
N ALA A 845 38.76 33.81 -5.10
CA ALA A 845 39.91 34.48 -5.69
C ALA A 845 40.94 35.03 -4.68
N VAL A 846 40.57 35.10 -3.39
CA VAL A 846 41.46 35.50 -2.28
C VAL A 846 42.07 34.27 -1.58
N THR A 847 41.54 33.07 -1.82
CA THR A 847 42.03 31.80 -1.26
C THR A 847 42.80 30.93 -2.26
N SER A 848 42.79 31.28 -3.56
CA SER A 848 43.74 30.80 -4.59
C SER A 848 44.94 31.73 -4.71
#